data_AF-A0A9P5SHQ3-F1
#
_entry.id   AF-A0A9P5SHQ3-F1
#
_cell.length_a   1.000
_cell.length_b   1.000
_cell.length_c   1.000
_cell.angle_alpha   90.00
_cell.angle_beta   90.00
_cell.angle_gamma   90.00
#
_symmetry.space_group_name_H-M   'P 1'
#
loop_
_entity.id
_entity.type
_entity.pdbx_description
1 polymer ?
#
loop_
_entity_poly.entity_id
_entity_poly.type
_entity_poly.pdbx_seq_one_letter_code
_entity_poly.pdbx_strand_id
1 'polypeptide(L)'
;MKFGAHLSESIQPEWSFNYISYDELKNVLKTRTDTQHWTETDEGYFVELLERELEKVYSFQNVKIGEVQRKLAYYDAQAQEFKRTGAEEETWRALEIELYRLIAEIDVLAKYTRLNYTGFLKIVKKHDKQTRWMLKSIFHVRLNTKPFHKENYDAVIVRLSSIYHIVQARGQKLKGDDTFSNVNSSAFVRDTTKYWIHPDNITEVKLVIMKHLPVLLFNTKKEYEENDSAISSVYVDNDDFECYQGRLEKSDMAQAIRIRWYGPMPTDNGQCFLERKVHREKWTGEQSVKERFPIKTKYINPYLAGEYTMDVKFAKLRSRGQKSIKDVELMQKLANEVQTSIVGKKMRPTIRAFYRRTAFQLSNDARVRISLDTELALIREDDYGRVRAGSNWKRNDIGIDWPFKQLPAEDVERFPYAVLEVKLQTHHGQEPPAWIVELINSHLVESCPRFSKYIHGVATLLEDKIQILPFWLPQMDQEIRKAPNTDFGFTSFLPRAWPVGTPQIGLRPAIPTRPKMIEGSDGQMTVVGAKSLSEFEPKKPKTMDKATYQQKMAEKNANRRIPGSEQTNFYNQPMGMGSSKTSVTAHHPLIDNGSTVSQQGLMAPPARPWIDRINNNRDSRASLGSDSFMSNAGAPEKNNQENNNSDLLRKKSTIKRKRFGFREKRAVTPKRTSDPVRMEPKVFFANERTFLNWLQFTVLLGSISLTLLNFGNVGSTRTSGMVLTAITLLAMIYALGVFHIRLSNILSTKANRQFHDRIGPTVLCVFLFGAYFLNFYTKFQETKATP
;
A
#
# COMPACT_ATOMS: atom_id res chain seq x y z
N MET A 1 -14.27 -29.53 6.75
CA MET A 1 -13.46 -30.49 7.53
C MET A 1 -13.77 -30.41 9.02
N LYS A 2 -13.72 -31.54 9.76
CA LYS A 2 -13.83 -31.54 11.23
C LYS A 2 -12.58 -30.90 11.82
N PHE A 3 -12.73 -29.94 12.74
CA PHE A 3 -11.59 -29.16 13.27
C PHE A 3 -10.51 -30.02 13.93
N GLY A 4 -10.86 -31.11 14.62
CA GLY A 4 -9.87 -32.00 15.24
C GLY A 4 -8.88 -32.58 14.22
N ALA A 5 -9.38 -33.05 13.07
CA ALA A 5 -8.53 -33.58 11.99
C ALA A 5 -7.62 -32.50 11.38
N HIS A 6 -8.17 -31.30 11.16
CA HIS A 6 -7.38 -30.16 10.69
C HIS A 6 -6.30 -29.75 11.70
N LEU A 7 -6.62 -29.77 12.99
CA LEU A 7 -5.65 -29.48 14.05
C LEU A 7 -4.53 -30.52 14.06
N SER A 8 -4.84 -31.81 14.03
CA SER A 8 -3.83 -32.87 14.00
C SER A 8 -2.92 -32.79 12.77
N GLU A 9 -3.44 -32.42 11.60
CA GLU A 9 -2.66 -32.25 10.37
C GLU A 9 -1.78 -30.99 10.37
N SER A 10 -2.18 -29.95 11.11
CA SER A 10 -1.50 -28.64 11.11
C SER A 10 -0.57 -28.43 12.31
N ILE A 11 -0.52 -29.38 13.26
CA ILE A 11 0.34 -29.30 14.43
C ILE A 11 1.81 -29.44 14.02
N GLN A 12 2.64 -28.53 14.53
CA GLN A 12 4.09 -28.69 14.46
C GLN A 12 4.54 -29.78 15.44
N PRO A 13 5.24 -30.84 14.99
CA PRO A 13 5.60 -31.99 15.85
C PRO A 13 6.34 -31.58 17.12
N GLU A 14 7.29 -30.64 17.01
CA GLU A 14 8.10 -30.15 18.12
C GLU A 14 7.30 -29.44 19.21
N TRP A 15 6.18 -28.83 18.85
CA TRP A 15 5.35 -28.03 19.77
C TRP A 15 4.05 -28.75 20.12
N SER A 16 3.88 -30.00 19.69
CA SER A 16 2.65 -30.79 19.81
C SER A 16 2.07 -30.78 21.23
N PHE A 17 2.91 -30.92 22.26
CA PHE A 17 2.50 -30.89 23.66
C PHE A 17 1.89 -29.54 24.10
N ASN A 18 2.38 -28.44 23.53
CA ASN A 18 1.97 -27.09 23.92
C ASN A 18 0.66 -26.65 23.25
N TYR A 19 0.22 -27.34 22.19
CA TYR A 19 -1.10 -27.11 21.61
C TYR A 19 -2.23 -27.49 22.58
N ILE A 20 -3.39 -26.88 22.35
CA ILE A 20 -4.63 -27.24 23.03
C ILE A 20 -4.97 -28.72 22.79
N SER A 21 -5.19 -29.45 23.88
CA SER A 21 -5.66 -30.84 23.85
C SER A 21 -7.14 -30.93 23.45
N TYR A 22 -7.47 -30.52 22.23
CA TYR A 22 -8.86 -30.38 21.76
C TYR A 22 -9.63 -31.71 21.78
N ASP A 23 -9.00 -32.82 21.41
CA ASP A 23 -9.65 -34.12 21.42
C ASP A 23 -9.87 -34.66 22.84
N GLU A 24 -8.97 -34.38 23.78
CA GLU A 24 -9.17 -34.69 25.21
C GLU A 24 -10.37 -33.93 25.77
N LEU A 25 -10.40 -32.61 25.60
CA LEU A 25 -11.51 -31.75 26.01
C LEU A 25 -12.84 -32.21 25.41
N LYS A 26 -12.82 -32.58 24.11
CA LYS A 26 -13.99 -33.07 23.40
C LYS A 26 -14.44 -34.44 23.88
N ASN A 27 -13.53 -35.31 24.29
CA ASN A 27 -13.85 -36.62 24.85
C ASN A 27 -14.45 -36.47 26.25
N VAL A 28 -13.90 -35.58 27.09
CA VAL A 28 -14.48 -35.26 28.40
C VAL A 28 -15.92 -34.77 28.27
N LEU A 29 -16.18 -33.84 27.33
CA LEU A 29 -17.55 -33.36 27.05
C LEU A 29 -18.49 -34.50 26.66
N LYS A 30 -18.06 -35.38 25.75
CA LYS A 30 -18.88 -36.51 25.29
C LYS A 30 -19.17 -37.49 26.43
N THR A 31 -18.13 -38.01 27.08
CA THR A 31 -18.28 -39.05 28.11
C THR A 31 -19.17 -38.58 29.26
N ARG A 32 -19.04 -37.33 29.70
CA ARG A 32 -19.84 -36.80 30.82
C ARG A 32 -21.26 -36.43 30.41
N THR A 33 -21.49 -36.00 29.16
CA THR A 33 -22.85 -35.74 28.65
C THR A 33 -23.61 -37.03 28.33
N ASP A 34 -22.90 -38.09 27.91
CA ASP A 34 -23.51 -39.38 27.58
C ASP A 34 -23.90 -40.18 28.83
N THR A 35 -23.25 -39.90 29.98
CA THR A 35 -23.48 -40.63 31.24
C THR A 35 -24.59 -40.01 32.09
N GLN A 36 -24.68 -38.67 32.20
CA GLN A 36 -25.70 -37.96 33.01
C GLN A 36 -26.00 -36.54 32.45
N HIS A 37 -27.00 -35.85 33.05
CA HIS A 37 -27.21 -34.42 32.82
C HIS A 37 -26.01 -33.63 33.37
N TRP A 38 -25.52 -32.66 32.60
CA TRP A 38 -24.36 -31.84 32.97
C TRP A 38 -24.56 -31.14 34.32
N THR A 39 -23.67 -31.41 35.29
CA THR A 39 -23.77 -30.91 36.67
C THR A 39 -22.82 -29.74 36.95
N GLU A 40 -23.02 -29.03 38.07
CA GLU A 40 -22.09 -27.99 38.55
C GLU A 40 -20.67 -28.54 38.78
N THR A 41 -20.55 -29.78 39.24
CA THR A 41 -19.25 -30.44 39.42
C THR A 41 -18.54 -30.74 38.10
N ASP A 42 -19.30 -31.05 37.05
CA ASP A 42 -18.75 -31.25 35.69
C ASP A 42 -18.31 -29.92 35.07
N GLU A 43 -19.09 -28.86 35.27
CA GLU A 43 -18.74 -27.51 34.85
C GLU A 43 -17.43 -27.07 35.50
N GLY A 44 -17.31 -27.19 36.83
CA GLY A 44 -16.09 -26.84 37.57
C GLY A 44 -14.86 -27.58 37.04
N TYR A 45 -14.97 -28.89 36.86
CA TYR A 45 -13.88 -29.71 36.32
C TYR A 45 -13.49 -29.32 34.89
N PHE A 46 -14.47 -29.10 34.01
CA PHE A 46 -14.21 -28.73 32.63
C PHE A 46 -13.57 -27.33 32.52
N VAL A 47 -14.02 -26.40 33.34
CA VAL A 47 -13.48 -25.05 33.43
C VAL A 47 -12.03 -25.07 33.93
N GLU A 48 -11.72 -25.86 34.96
CA GLU A 48 -10.34 -26.03 35.46
C GLU A 48 -9.42 -26.61 34.37
N LEU A 49 -9.90 -27.61 33.63
CA LEU A 49 -9.17 -28.21 32.52
C LEU A 49 -8.90 -27.19 31.41
N LEU A 50 -9.90 -26.37 31.05
CA LEU A 50 -9.74 -25.29 30.07
C LEU A 50 -8.77 -24.20 30.53
N GLU A 51 -8.76 -23.86 31.83
CA GLU A 51 -7.81 -22.90 32.39
C GLU A 51 -6.38 -23.40 32.36
N ARG A 52 -6.17 -24.68 32.69
CA ARG A 52 -4.86 -25.33 32.60
C ARG A 52 -4.33 -25.30 31.17
N GLU A 53 -5.18 -25.62 30.20
CA GLU A 53 -4.83 -25.55 28.78
C GLU A 53 -4.56 -24.11 28.33
N LEU A 54 -5.33 -23.13 28.81
CA LEU A 54 -5.11 -21.71 28.51
C LEU A 54 -3.76 -21.23 29.05
N GLU A 55 -3.42 -21.60 30.29
CA GLU A 55 -2.14 -21.25 30.91
C GLU A 55 -0.96 -21.89 30.18
N LYS A 56 -1.09 -23.17 29.79
CA LYS A 56 -0.10 -23.87 28.97
C LYS A 56 0.18 -23.14 27.66
N VAL A 57 -0.88 -22.80 26.91
CA VAL A 57 -0.74 -22.11 25.61
C VAL A 57 -0.16 -20.71 25.79
N TYR A 58 -0.63 -19.95 26.79
CA TYR A 58 -0.20 -18.58 27.07
C TYR A 58 1.27 -18.52 27.51
N SER A 59 1.67 -19.37 28.45
CA SER A 59 3.05 -19.42 28.95
C SER A 59 4.05 -19.80 27.85
N PHE A 60 3.73 -20.82 27.04
CA PHE A 60 4.58 -21.23 25.91
C PHE A 60 4.74 -20.10 24.88
N GLN A 61 3.64 -19.43 24.52
CA GLN A 61 3.66 -18.34 23.57
C GLN A 61 4.53 -17.16 24.05
N ASN A 62 4.43 -16.79 25.34
CA ASN A 62 5.28 -15.74 25.93
C ASN A 62 6.76 -16.11 25.92
N VAL A 63 7.10 -17.36 26.25
CA VAL A 63 8.48 -17.86 26.19
C VAL A 63 9.02 -17.75 24.76
N LYS A 64 8.23 -18.16 23.77
CA LYS A 64 8.63 -18.11 22.36
C LYS A 64 8.77 -16.71 21.80
N ILE A 65 7.87 -15.78 22.15
CA ILE A 65 8.03 -14.37 21.79
C ILE A 65 9.30 -13.78 22.43
N GLY A 66 9.56 -14.08 23.71
CA GLY A 66 10.78 -13.64 24.39
C GLY A 66 12.06 -14.24 23.79
N GLU A 67 12.01 -15.46 23.27
CA GLU A 67 13.11 -16.07 22.49
C GLU A 67 13.34 -15.31 21.17
N VAL A 68 12.28 -15.08 20.40
CA VAL A 68 12.33 -14.34 19.12
C VAL A 68 12.90 -12.94 19.33
N GLN A 69 12.44 -12.21 20.36
CA GLN A 69 12.93 -10.86 20.65
C GLN A 69 14.41 -10.83 21.03
N ARG A 70 14.88 -11.81 21.83
CA ARG A 70 16.31 -11.94 22.18
C ARG A 70 17.18 -12.27 20.97
N LYS A 71 16.75 -13.23 20.13
CA LYS A 71 17.42 -13.55 18.87
C LYS A 71 17.50 -12.31 17.95
N LEU A 72 16.40 -11.57 17.84
CA LEU A 72 16.34 -10.36 17.02
C LEU A 72 17.32 -9.28 17.49
N ALA A 73 17.38 -9.01 18.80
CA ALA A 73 18.33 -8.06 19.37
C ALA A 73 19.79 -8.51 19.17
N TYR A 74 20.05 -9.80 19.31
CA TYR A 74 21.37 -10.39 19.08
C TYR A 74 21.81 -10.27 17.61
N TYR A 75 20.92 -10.61 16.66
CA TYR A 75 21.22 -10.50 15.23
C TYR A 75 21.35 -9.05 14.76
N ASP A 76 20.59 -8.11 15.33
CA ASP A 76 20.77 -6.68 15.06
C ASP A 76 22.16 -6.21 15.50
N ALA A 77 22.55 -6.53 16.75
CA ALA A 77 23.88 -6.19 17.26
C ALA A 77 25.01 -6.77 16.40
N GLN A 78 24.88 -8.03 15.96
CA GLN A 78 25.82 -8.64 15.02
C GLN A 78 25.84 -7.92 13.67
N ALA A 79 24.68 -7.63 13.08
CA ALA A 79 24.60 -6.96 11.78
C ALA A 79 25.24 -5.56 11.82
N GLN A 80 25.05 -4.81 12.90
CA GLN A 80 25.71 -3.51 13.09
C GLN A 80 27.21 -3.65 13.29
N GLU A 81 27.66 -4.66 14.05
CA GLU A 81 29.08 -4.91 14.24
C GLU A 81 29.77 -5.31 12.94
N PHE A 82 29.17 -6.23 12.17
CA PHE A 82 29.70 -6.66 10.87
C PHE A 82 29.79 -5.52 9.88
N LYS A 83 28.82 -4.59 9.92
CA LYS A 83 28.85 -3.36 9.13
C LYS A 83 29.97 -2.42 9.56
N ARG A 84 30.31 -2.37 10.84
CA ARG A 84 31.38 -1.52 11.39
C ARG A 84 32.77 -2.09 11.11
N THR A 85 32.93 -3.41 11.24
CA THR A 85 34.22 -4.11 11.09
C THR A 85 34.50 -4.51 9.66
N GLY A 86 33.49 -4.58 8.79
CA GLY A 86 33.63 -5.06 7.42
C GLY A 86 33.82 -6.57 7.38
N ALA A 87 32.86 -7.32 7.91
CA ALA A 87 32.95 -8.77 8.04
C ALA A 87 32.98 -9.51 6.69
N GLU A 88 33.58 -10.71 6.70
CA GLU A 88 33.73 -11.58 5.53
C GLU A 88 32.39 -12.09 4.99
N GLU A 89 32.34 -12.42 3.70
CA GLU A 89 31.10 -12.86 3.05
C GLU A 89 30.47 -14.09 3.70
N GLU A 90 31.29 -15.03 4.18
CA GLU A 90 30.83 -16.25 4.85
C GLU A 90 30.08 -15.93 6.16
N THR A 91 30.55 -14.94 6.92
CA THR A 91 29.88 -14.51 8.16
C THR A 91 28.53 -13.85 7.89
N TRP A 92 28.43 -13.05 6.82
CA TRP A 92 27.15 -12.49 6.37
C TRP A 92 26.18 -13.58 5.93
N ARG A 93 26.65 -14.59 5.19
CA ARG A 93 25.81 -15.74 4.77
C ARG A 93 25.32 -16.54 5.97
N ALA A 94 26.17 -16.78 6.97
CA ALA A 94 25.76 -17.46 8.19
C ALA A 94 24.65 -16.69 8.92
N LEU A 95 24.79 -15.37 9.07
CA LEU A 95 23.76 -14.52 9.67
C LEU A 95 22.46 -14.50 8.84
N GLU A 96 22.56 -14.51 7.51
CA GLU A 96 21.42 -14.60 6.62
C GLU A 96 20.62 -15.90 6.83
N ILE A 97 21.31 -17.05 6.96
CA ILE A 97 20.69 -18.35 7.26
C ILE A 97 19.96 -18.32 8.60
N GLU A 98 20.57 -17.74 9.64
CA GLU A 98 19.93 -17.60 10.95
C GLU A 98 18.70 -16.70 10.91
N LEU A 99 18.74 -15.60 10.14
CA LEU A 99 17.56 -14.75 9.92
C LEU A 99 16.44 -15.50 9.20
N TYR A 100 16.75 -16.35 8.21
CA TYR A 100 15.73 -17.19 7.57
C TYR A 100 15.10 -18.17 8.56
N ARG A 101 15.88 -18.76 9.47
CA ARG A 101 15.34 -19.63 10.53
C ARG A 101 14.42 -18.84 11.47
N LEU A 102 14.79 -17.61 11.83
CA LEU A 102 13.95 -16.74 12.65
C LEU A 102 12.64 -16.38 11.95
N ILE A 103 12.69 -16.08 10.65
CA ILE A 103 11.49 -15.83 9.82
C ILE A 103 10.54 -17.03 9.87
N ALA A 104 11.07 -18.25 9.68
CA ALA A 104 10.27 -19.47 9.74
C ALA A 104 9.68 -19.69 11.15
N GLU A 105 10.46 -19.46 12.21
CA GLU A 105 9.96 -19.57 13.59
C GLU A 105 8.81 -18.60 13.87
N ILE A 106 8.88 -17.36 13.37
CA ILE A 106 7.80 -16.36 13.50
C ILE A 106 6.52 -16.81 12.78
N ASP A 107 6.66 -17.37 11.57
CA ASP A 107 5.50 -17.88 10.82
C ASP A 107 4.82 -19.04 11.55
N VAL A 108 5.58 -20.01 12.04
CA VAL A 108 5.05 -21.15 12.82
C VAL A 108 4.41 -20.65 14.13
N LEU A 109 5.02 -19.66 14.81
CA LEU A 109 4.47 -19.07 16.03
C LEU A 109 3.14 -18.34 15.78
N ALA A 110 3.01 -17.63 14.67
CA ALA A 110 1.75 -16.99 14.28
C ALA A 110 0.66 -18.03 13.97
N LYS A 111 1.00 -19.12 13.27
CA LYS A 111 0.10 -20.25 12.99
C LYS A 111 -0.33 -20.94 14.29
N TYR A 112 0.60 -21.20 15.21
CA TYR A 112 0.34 -21.75 16.54
C TYR A 112 -0.68 -20.91 17.32
N THR A 113 -0.45 -19.60 17.42
CA THR A 113 -1.34 -18.67 18.14
C THR A 113 -2.76 -18.72 17.60
N ARG A 114 -2.92 -18.68 16.27
CA ARG A 114 -4.24 -18.67 15.62
C ARG A 114 -4.98 -20.01 15.74
N LEU A 115 -4.27 -21.13 15.56
CA LEU A 115 -4.85 -22.47 15.68
C LEU A 115 -5.37 -22.71 17.10
N ASN A 116 -4.57 -22.38 18.11
CA ASN A 116 -4.98 -22.52 19.51
C ASN A 116 -6.15 -21.61 19.86
N TYR A 117 -6.11 -20.34 19.45
CA TYR A 117 -7.24 -19.42 19.67
C TYR A 117 -8.54 -19.96 19.05
N THR A 118 -8.46 -20.46 17.81
CA THR A 118 -9.60 -21.10 17.14
C THR A 118 -10.07 -22.36 17.87
N GLY A 119 -9.14 -23.14 18.42
CA GLY A 119 -9.43 -24.32 19.23
C GLY A 119 -10.23 -24.00 20.47
N PHE A 120 -9.83 -22.98 21.23
CA PHE A 120 -10.57 -22.48 22.38
C PHE A 120 -11.98 -22.00 22.01
N LEU A 121 -12.12 -21.20 20.95
CA LEU A 121 -13.44 -20.75 20.50
C LEU A 121 -14.35 -21.91 20.09
N LYS A 122 -13.80 -22.91 19.40
CA LYS A 122 -14.58 -24.07 18.93
C LYS A 122 -14.96 -25.01 20.05
N ILE A 123 -14.09 -25.26 21.03
CA ILE A 123 -14.40 -26.15 22.15
C ILE A 123 -15.44 -25.51 23.07
N VAL A 124 -15.33 -24.20 23.34
CA VAL A 124 -16.31 -23.46 24.13
C VAL A 124 -17.66 -23.37 23.41
N LYS A 125 -17.67 -23.10 22.09
CA LYS A 125 -18.90 -23.18 21.28
C LYS A 125 -19.54 -24.58 21.32
N LYS A 126 -18.71 -25.63 21.34
CA LYS A 126 -19.19 -27.01 21.41
C LYS A 126 -19.78 -27.31 22.78
N HIS A 127 -19.12 -26.90 23.85
CA HIS A 127 -19.61 -26.98 25.22
C HIS A 127 -21.02 -26.37 25.32
N ASP A 128 -21.17 -25.09 24.99
CA ASP A 128 -22.45 -24.39 25.10
C ASP A 128 -23.58 -25.08 24.31
N LYS A 129 -23.23 -25.68 23.15
CA LYS A 129 -24.19 -26.41 22.33
C LYS A 129 -24.63 -27.75 22.95
N GLN A 130 -23.72 -28.47 23.61
CA GLN A 130 -23.98 -29.80 24.18
C GLN A 130 -24.59 -29.71 25.58
N THR A 131 -24.09 -28.81 26.43
CA THR A 131 -24.50 -28.69 27.82
C THR A 131 -25.67 -27.73 28.00
N ARG A 132 -25.83 -26.76 27.09
CA ARG A 132 -26.75 -25.60 27.20
C ARG A 132 -26.35 -24.58 28.27
N TRP A 133 -25.21 -24.78 28.94
CA TRP A 133 -24.63 -23.83 29.89
C TRP A 133 -23.81 -22.77 29.13
N MET A 134 -23.85 -21.53 29.62
CA MET A 134 -23.25 -20.39 28.92
C MET A 134 -21.80 -20.14 29.38
N LEU A 135 -20.84 -20.87 28.80
CA LEU A 135 -19.42 -20.70 29.14
C LEU A 135 -18.74 -19.64 28.26
N LYS A 136 -19.24 -19.40 27.05
CA LYS A 136 -18.60 -18.49 26.08
C LYS A 136 -18.33 -17.08 26.60
N SER A 137 -19.30 -16.44 27.25
CA SER A 137 -19.14 -15.08 27.77
C SER A 137 -18.05 -15.03 28.87
N ILE A 138 -18.09 -15.98 29.81
CA ILE A 138 -17.17 -16.06 30.94
C ILE A 138 -15.75 -16.35 30.45
N PHE A 139 -15.59 -17.35 29.58
CA PHE A 139 -14.28 -17.73 29.06
C PHE A 139 -13.67 -16.64 28.16
N HIS A 140 -14.49 -15.87 27.44
CA HIS A 140 -14.00 -14.71 26.69
C HIS A 140 -13.36 -13.65 27.59
N VAL A 141 -13.85 -13.43 28.81
CA VAL A 141 -13.20 -12.53 29.77
C VAL A 141 -11.82 -13.07 30.13
N ARG A 142 -11.69 -14.38 30.41
CA ARG A 142 -10.41 -15.04 30.72
C ARG A 142 -9.42 -15.03 29.54
N LEU A 143 -9.90 -15.22 28.31
CA LEU A 143 -9.06 -15.07 27.11
C LEU A 143 -8.56 -13.64 26.92
N ASN A 144 -9.30 -12.64 27.40
CA ASN A 144 -8.87 -11.25 27.34
C ASN A 144 -7.90 -10.86 28.44
N THR A 145 -7.94 -11.52 29.62
CA THR A 145 -6.95 -11.31 30.69
C THR A 145 -5.61 -11.95 30.35
N LYS A 146 -5.59 -13.05 29.57
CA LYS A 146 -4.38 -13.71 29.05
C LYS A 146 -4.34 -13.67 27.51
N PRO A 147 -4.10 -12.50 26.89
CA PRO A 147 -4.32 -12.31 25.47
C PRO A 147 -3.14 -12.79 24.60
N PHE A 148 -2.88 -14.10 24.52
CA PHE A 148 -1.85 -14.64 23.61
C PHE A 148 -2.18 -14.38 22.11
N HIS A 149 -3.45 -14.14 21.78
CA HIS A 149 -3.92 -13.92 20.41
C HIS A 149 -3.86 -12.46 19.94
N LYS A 150 -3.63 -11.49 20.84
CA LYS A 150 -3.58 -10.06 20.50
C LYS A 150 -2.17 -9.56 20.22
N GLU A 151 -1.17 -10.43 20.36
CA GLU A 151 0.22 -10.06 20.08
C GLU A 151 0.39 -9.76 18.60
N ASN A 152 0.62 -8.49 18.29
CA ASN A 152 0.86 -8.03 16.93
C ASN A 152 2.34 -8.19 16.59
N TYR A 153 2.64 -9.13 15.70
CA TYR A 153 4.00 -9.36 15.19
C TYR A 153 4.55 -8.19 14.36
N ASP A 154 3.76 -7.13 14.09
CA ASP A 154 4.18 -6.00 13.27
C ASP A 154 5.44 -5.30 13.77
N ALA A 155 5.58 -5.09 15.07
CA ALA A 155 6.80 -4.48 15.62
C ALA A 155 8.03 -5.37 15.41
N VAL A 156 7.86 -6.70 15.54
CA VAL A 156 8.91 -7.69 15.29
C VAL A 156 9.27 -7.72 13.80
N ILE A 157 8.28 -7.73 12.91
CA ILE A 157 8.46 -7.75 11.46
C ILE A 157 9.16 -6.48 10.97
N VAL A 158 8.80 -5.31 11.51
CA VAL A 158 9.45 -4.02 11.19
C VAL A 158 10.95 -4.08 11.53
N ARG A 159 11.28 -4.52 12.75
CA ARG A 159 12.68 -4.65 13.20
C ARG A 159 13.42 -5.69 12.36
N LEU A 160 12.82 -6.85 12.14
CA LEU A 160 13.36 -7.92 11.30
C LEU A 160 13.63 -7.46 9.87
N SER A 161 12.72 -6.69 9.27
CA SER A 161 12.90 -6.12 7.94
C SER A 161 14.14 -5.24 7.87
N SER A 162 14.34 -4.38 8.88
CA SER A 162 15.51 -3.50 8.93
C SER A 162 16.83 -4.26 8.99
N ILE A 163 16.90 -5.31 9.82
CA ILE A 163 18.07 -6.17 9.98
C ILE A 163 18.31 -6.96 8.70
N TYR A 164 17.27 -7.58 8.15
CA TYR A 164 17.34 -8.36 6.93
C TYR A 164 17.91 -7.55 5.76
N HIS A 165 17.50 -6.30 5.59
CA HIS A 165 18.06 -5.45 4.54
C HIS A 165 19.50 -5.02 4.80
N ILE A 166 19.91 -4.82 6.05
CA ILE A 166 21.32 -4.59 6.38
C ILE A 166 22.15 -5.81 5.96
N VAL A 167 21.68 -7.02 6.28
CA VAL A 167 22.37 -8.27 5.94
C VAL A 167 22.39 -8.50 4.42
N GLN A 168 21.26 -8.33 3.74
CA GLN A 168 21.16 -8.48 2.29
C GLN A 168 22.06 -7.49 1.53
N ALA A 169 22.17 -6.25 2.03
CA ALA A 169 23.05 -5.24 1.47
C ALA A 169 24.52 -5.41 1.88
N ARG A 170 24.86 -6.43 2.68
CA ARG A 170 26.21 -6.64 3.27
C ARG A 170 26.73 -5.39 3.98
N GLY A 171 25.84 -4.69 4.68
CA GLY A 171 26.14 -3.42 5.36
C GLY A 171 26.31 -2.21 4.43
N GLN A 172 26.31 -2.40 3.11
CA GLN A 172 26.36 -1.31 2.14
C GLN A 172 25.01 -0.59 2.07
N LYS A 173 25.01 0.66 1.62
CA LYS A 173 23.75 1.30 1.24
C LYS A 173 23.27 0.59 -0.02
N LEU A 174 22.04 0.05 0.00
CA LEU A 174 21.36 -0.40 -1.21
C LEU A 174 21.33 0.76 -2.20
N LYS A 175 22.26 0.76 -3.15
CA LYS A 175 22.13 1.58 -4.35
C LYS A 175 20.89 1.01 -5.04
N GLY A 176 19.87 1.84 -5.19
CA GLY A 176 18.88 1.53 -6.23
C GLY A 176 19.64 1.48 -7.54
N ASP A 177 19.04 0.90 -8.57
CA ASP A 177 19.67 0.98 -9.89
C ASP A 177 19.81 2.48 -10.23
N ASP A 178 21.02 3.03 -10.13
CA ASP A 178 21.27 4.47 -10.35
C ASP A 178 20.85 4.84 -11.77
N THR A 179 20.87 3.85 -12.70
CA THR A 179 20.29 3.95 -14.03
C THR A 179 18.78 4.22 -14.00
N PHE A 180 17.99 3.59 -13.13
CA PHE A 180 16.55 3.84 -13.02
C PHE A 180 16.24 5.23 -12.44
N SER A 181 17.12 5.78 -11.59
CA SER A 181 16.97 7.13 -11.04
C SER A 181 17.36 8.25 -12.02
N ASN A 182 18.30 7.99 -12.93
CA ASN A 182 18.83 8.95 -13.91
C ASN A 182 18.29 8.76 -15.33
N VAL A 183 17.59 7.67 -15.64
CA VAL A 183 16.98 7.46 -16.95
C VAL A 183 15.68 8.26 -17.00
N ASN A 184 15.77 9.44 -17.62
CA ASN A 184 14.65 10.22 -18.15
C ASN A 184 13.89 9.47 -19.28
N SER A 185 13.61 8.16 -19.12
CA SER A 185 12.71 7.45 -20.02
C SER A 185 11.28 7.68 -19.56
N SER A 186 10.64 8.65 -20.19
CA SER A 186 9.25 9.08 -20.05
C SER A 186 8.19 8.01 -20.36
N ALA A 187 8.60 6.77 -20.68
CA ALA A 187 7.72 5.70 -21.14
C ALA A 187 7.84 4.45 -20.23
N PHE A 188 7.18 4.49 -19.07
CA PHE A 188 6.94 3.33 -18.22
C PHE A 188 5.43 3.09 -18.10
N VAL A 189 5.04 1.83 -17.96
CA VAL A 189 3.64 1.45 -17.72
C VAL A 189 3.42 1.36 -16.22
N ARG A 190 2.46 2.12 -15.71
CA ARG A 190 2.00 1.98 -14.34
C ARG A 190 0.82 1.03 -14.31
N ASP A 191 0.97 -0.05 -13.57
CA ASP A 191 -0.14 -0.95 -13.26
C ASP A 191 -0.38 -1.00 -11.75
N THR A 192 -1.65 -1.08 -11.36
CA THR A 192 -2.05 -1.15 -9.96
C THR A 192 -3.13 -2.20 -9.82
N THR A 193 -2.76 -3.32 -9.20
CA THR A 193 -3.62 -4.46 -8.97
C THR A 193 -3.91 -4.59 -7.48
N LYS A 194 -5.06 -5.19 -7.15
CA LYS A 194 -5.53 -5.36 -5.78
C LYS A 194 -5.97 -6.80 -5.56
N TYR A 195 -5.63 -7.31 -4.39
CA TYR A 195 -5.90 -8.68 -4.00
C TYR A 195 -6.47 -8.72 -2.58
N TRP A 196 -7.28 -9.73 -2.32
CA TRP A 196 -7.72 -10.09 -0.99
C TRP A 196 -6.82 -11.17 -0.42
N ILE A 197 -6.54 -11.06 0.87
CA ILE A 197 -5.72 -12.01 1.63
C ILE A 197 -6.55 -12.48 2.81
N HIS A 198 -6.69 -13.80 2.94
CA HIS A 198 -7.34 -14.36 4.10
C HIS A 198 -6.52 -14.02 5.36
N PRO A 199 -7.14 -13.67 6.52
CA PRO A 199 -6.42 -13.36 7.75
C PRO A 199 -5.36 -14.38 8.13
N ASP A 200 -5.60 -15.63 7.74
CA ASP A 200 -4.71 -16.76 7.93
C ASP A 200 -3.33 -16.63 7.26
N ASN A 201 -3.25 -15.89 6.17
CA ASN A 201 -2.07 -15.78 5.31
C ASN A 201 -1.35 -14.43 5.47
N ILE A 202 -1.86 -13.52 6.31
CA ILE A 202 -1.32 -12.16 6.46
C ILE A 202 0.15 -12.19 6.88
N THR A 203 0.50 -12.96 7.91
CA THR A 203 1.88 -13.02 8.43
C THR A 203 2.83 -13.61 7.41
N GLU A 204 2.43 -14.72 6.77
CA GLU A 204 3.19 -15.38 5.71
C GLU A 204 3.47 -14.41 4.55
N VAL A 205 2.44 -13.70 4.06
CA VAL A 205 2.60 -12.72 2.98
C VAL A 205 3.51 -11.55 3.39
N LYS A 206 3.39 -11.03 4.62
CA LYS A 206 4.27 -9.97 5.13
C LYS A 206 5.74 -10.42 5.12
N LEU A 207 6.01 -11.63 5.61
CA LEU A 207 7.36 -12.20 5.68
C LEU A 207 7.93 -12.51 4.29
N VAL A 208 7.12 -13.01 3.34
CA VAL A 208 7.54 -13.25 1.95
C VAL A 208 7.90 -11.94 1.26
N ILE A 209 7.06 -10.90 1.36
CA ILE A 209 7.33 -9.60 0.74
C ILE A 209 8.58 -8.95 1.34
N MET A 210 8.76 -9.05 2.66
CA MET A 210 9.90 -8.48 3.40
C MET A 210 11.26 -8.99 2.89
N LYS A 211 11.34 -10.22 2.34
CA LYS A 211 12.57 -10.76 1.73
C LYS A 211 13.05 -9.96 0.52
N HIS A 212 12.14 -9.23 -0.12
CA HIS A 212 12.42 -8.48 -1.34
C HIS A 212 12.31 -6.97 -1.14
N LEU A 213 11.42 -6.50 -0.28
CA LEU A 213 11.13 -5.08 -0.08
C LEU A 213 11.10 -4.71 1.41
N PRO A 214 11.78 -3.63 1.82
CA PRO A 214 11.77 -3.19 3.21
C PRO A 214 10.42 -2.66 3.61
N VAL A 215 10.06 -2.88 4.87
CA VAL A 215 8.96 -2.15 5.50
C VAL A 215 9.35 -0.68 5.57
N LEU A 216 8.55 0.17 4.94
CA LEU A 216 8.74 1.62 4.90
C LEU A 216 8.25 2.24 6.20
N LEU A 217 9.18 2.80 6.98
CA LEU A 217 8.89 3.61 8.15
C LEU A 217 8.84 5.09 7.79
N PHE A 218 7.69 5.73 8.05
CA PHE A 218 7.52 7.17 7.79
C PHE A 218 8.32 8.05 8.76
N ASN A 219 8.52 7.60 9.99
CA ASN A 219 9.31 8.31 10.99
C ASN A 219 10.40 7.38 11.52
N THR A 220 11.63 7.57 11.04
CA THR A 220 12.80 6.79 11.47
C THR A 220 13.38 7.27 12.80
N LYS A 221 12.92 8.41 13.34
CA LYS A 221 13.44 9.00 14.59
C LYS A 221 12.74 8.50 15.84
N LYS A 222 11.54 7.93 15.69
CA LYS A 222 10.71 7.41 16.77
C LYS A 222 10.65 5.89 16.62
N GLU A 223 10.60 5.18 17.73
CA GLU A 223 10.29 3.75 17.69
C GLU A 223 8.90 3.52 17.10
N TYR A 224 8.75 2.39 16.41
CA TYR A 224 7.48 2.01 15.81
C TYR A 224 6.43 1.76 16.89
N GLU A 225 5.35 2.54 16.86
CA GLU A 225 4.15 2.26 17.63
C GLU A 225 3.06 1.72 16.71
N GLU A 226 2.27 0.77 17.20
CA GLU A 226 1.19 0.15 16.43
C GLU A 226 0.18 1.19 15.91
N ASN A 227 -0.07 2.24 16.70
CA ASN A 227 -0.95 3.34 16.36
C ASN A 227 -0.47 4.11 15.12
N ASP A 228 0.83 4.14 14.82
CA ASP A 228 1.39 4.88 13.68
C ASP A 228 0.99 4.25 12.33
N SER A 229 0.60 2.96 12.33
CA SER A 229 0.11 2.26 11.14
C SER A 229 -1.36 2.58 10.78
N ALA A 230 -2.11 3.17 11.72
CA ALA A 230 -3.54 3.42 11.55
C ALA A 230 -3.79 4.52 10.50
N ILE A 231 -4.72 4.25 9.59
CA ILE A 231 -5.17 5.21 8.58
C ILE A 231 -6.68 5.25 8.60
N SER A 232 -7.22 6.45 8.77
CA SER A 232 -8.65 6.70 8.66
C SER A 232 -8.94 7.66 7.52
N SER A 233 -10.03 7.42 6.81
CA SER A 233 -10.47 8.28 5.70
C SER A 233 -11.99 8.40 5.71
N VAL A 234 -12.50 9.61 5.93
CA VAL A 234 -13.93 9.94 5.81
C VAL A 234 -14.19 10.35 4.38
N TYR A 235 -15.00 9.58 3.66
CA TYR A 235 -15.50 9.93 2.34
C TYR A 235 -16.70 10.87 2.47
N VAL A 236 -16.82 11.76 1.49
CA VAL A 236 -17.98 12.65 1.37
C VAL A 236 -18.71 12.35 0.06
N ASP A 237 -20.03 12.39 0.10
CA ASP A 237 -20.89 12.30 -1.07
C ASP A 237 -22.19 13.09 -0.85
N ASN A 238 -22.99 13.26 -1.89
CA ASN A 238 -24.30 13.88 -1.82
C ASN A 238 -25.41 12.85 -1.59
N ASP A 239 -26.64 13.32 -1.37
CA ASP A 239 -27.82 12.47 -1.12
C ASP A 239 -28.17 11.58 -2.35
N ASP A 240 -27.78 12.02 -3.56
CA ASP A 240 -27.95 11.27 -4.81
C ASP A 240 -26.82 10.26 -5.08
N PHE A 241 -25.81 10.18 -4.21
CA PHE A 241 -24.66 9.27 -4.36
C PHE A 241 -23.93 9.39 -5.70
N GLU A 242 -23.77 10.61 -6.21
CA GLU A 242 -23.11 10.90 -7.48
C GLU A 242 -21.66 10.43 -7.52
N CYS A 243 -20.90 10.61 -6.43
CA CYS A 243 -19.52 10.14 -6.38
C CYS A 243 -19.49 8.61 -6.35
N TYR A 244 -20.40 7.95 -5.64
CA TYR A 244 -20.52 6.49 -5.66
C TYR A 244 -20.79 5.97 -7.07
N GLN A 245 -21.86 6.46 -7.72
CA GLN A 245 -22.28 5.97 -9.02
C GLN A 245 -21.20 6.23 -10.07
N GLY A 246 -20.68 7.45 -10.17
CA GLY A 246 -19.63 7.77 -11.13
C GLY A 246 -18.35 6.95 -10.90
N ARG A 247 -17.99 6.64 -9.66
CA ARG A 247 -16.81 5.82 -9.34
C ARG A 247 -17.02 4.33 -9.61
N LEU A 248 -18.25 3.84 -9.48
CA LEU A 248 -18.64 2.47 -9.78
C LEU A 248 -18.69 2.22 -11.29
N GLU A 249 -19.39 3.08 -12.03
CA GLU A 249 -19.49 3.04 -13.49
C GLU A 249 -18.18 3.42 -14.18
N LYS A 250 -17.30 4.14 -13.46
CA LYS A 250 -16.05 4.69 -13.98
C LYS A 250 -16.26 5.71 -15.08
N SER A 251 -17.27 6.56 -14.93
CA SER A 251 -17.50 7.68 -15.82
C SER A 251 -16.25 8.58 -15.86
N ASP A 252 -15.92 9.14 -17.02
CA ASP A 252 -14.83 10.10 -17.12
C ASP A 252 -15.09 11.27 -16.17
N MET A 253 -14.03 11.81 -15.57
CA MET A 253 -14.10 12.85 -14.52
C MET A 253 -14.75 12.45 -13.20
N ALA A 254 -15.12 11.18 -12.99
CA ALA A 254 -15.72 10.73 -11.73
C ALA A 254 -14.78 10.99 -10.54
N GLN A 255 -15.29 11.74 -9.56
CA GLN A 255 -14.54 12.21 -8.40
C GLN A 255 -14.78 11.32 -7.18
N ALA A 256 -13.77 11.21 -6.32
CA ALA A 256 -13.92 10.71 -4.96
C ALA A 256 -13.15 11.65 -4.03
N ILE A 257 -13.87 12.27 -3.10
CA ILE A 257 -13.32 13.23 -2.14
C ILE A 257 -13.31 12.57 -0.76
N ARG A 258 -12.22 12.76 -0.02
CA ARG A 258 -12.08 12.22 1.34
C ARG A 258 -11.16 13.05 2.21
N ILE A 259 -11.45 13.07 3.50
CA ILE A 259 -10.62 13.66 4.54
C ILE A 259 -9.88 12.52 5.24
N ARG A 260 -8.55 12.58 5.23
CA ARG A 260 -7.66 11.53 5.75
C ARG A 260 -6.76 12.06 6.84
N TRP A 261 -6.56 11.26 7.88
CA TRP A 261 -5.49 11.44 8.85
C TRP A 261 -4.73 10.13 9.04
N TYR A 262 -3.53 10.25 9.62
CA TYR A 262 -2.62 9.15 9.89
C TYR A 262 -2.38 9.09 11.39
N GLY A 263 -2.30 7.89 11.94
CA GLY A 263 -2.05 7.66 13.35
C GLY A 263 -3.29 7.84 14.23
N PRO A 264 -3.11 8.28 15.49
CA PRO A 264 -4.21 8.46 16.45
C PRO A 264 -5.16 9.58 16.03
N MET A 265 -6.23 9.78 16.83
CA MET A 265 -7.18 10.85 16.58
C MET A 265 -6.47 12.22 16.47
N PRO A 266 -6.78 13.02 15.45
CA PRO A 266 -6.11 14.28 15.25
C PRO A 266 -6.61 15.29 16.29
N THR A 267 -5.68 15.96 16.97
CA THR A 267 -6.00 17.12 17.82
C THR A 267 -6.49 18.30 16.97
N ASP A 268 -7.04 19.34 17.58
CA ASP A 268 -7.55 20.53 16.87
C ASP A 268 -6.49 21.22 16.00
N ASN A 269 -5.24 21.19 16.47
CA ASN A 269 -4.07 21.70 15.75
C ASN A 269 -3.39 20.63 14.90
N GLY A 270 -3.84 19.38 14.97
CA GLY A 270 -3.42 18.26 14.14
C GLY A 270 -3.67 18.50 12.66
N GLN A 271 -2.87 17.86 11.81
CA GLN A 271 -2.95 18.00 10.37
C GLN A 271 -3.73 16.83 9.76
N CYS A 272 -4.78 17.16 9.02
CA CYS A 272 -5.49 16.24 8.13
C CYS A 272 -5.17 16.57 6.67
N PHE A 273 -5.49 15.65 5.78
CA PHE A 273 -5.33 15.80 4.34
C PHE A 273 -6.68 15.65 3.67
N LEU A 274 -7.07 16.67 2.93
CA LEU A 274 -8.21 16.56 2.03
C LEU A 274 -7.70 16.08 0.69
N GLU A 275 -8.13 14.89 0.28
CA GLU A 275 -7.71 14.20 -0.94
C GLU A 275 -8.86 14.14 -1.94
N ARG A 276 -8.55 14.43 -3.22
CA ARG A 276 -9.45 14.23 -4.36
C ARG A 276 -8.83 13.22 -5.31
N LYS A 277 -9.60 12.23 -5.73
CA LYS A 277 -9.26 11.33 -6.84
C LYS A 277 -10.19 11.61 -8.00
N VAL A 278 -9.63 11.87 -9.18
CA VAL A 278 -10.39 12.07 -10.41
C VAL A 278 -10.08 10.91 -11.34
N HIS A 279 -11.12 10.20 -11.79
CA HIS A 279 -10.98 9.18 -12.81
C HIS A 279 -10.79 9.81 -14.18
N ARG A 280 -9.87 9.25 -14.95
CA ARG A 280 -9.74 9.50 -16.39
C ARG A 280 -9.83 8.19 -17.12
N GLU A 281 -10.65 8.19 -18.16
CA GLU A 281 -10.81 7.03 -19.03
C GLU A 281 -9.60 6.85 -19.94
N LYS A 282 -9.29 5.59 -20.27
CA LYS A 282 -8.06 5.27 -21.02
C LYS A 282 -8.02 5.90 -22.41
N TRP A 283 -9.19 6.04 -23.06
CA TRP A 283 -9.31 6.62 -24.41
C TRP A 283 -8.99 8.12 -24.44
N THR A 284 -9.05 8.82 -23.30
CA THR A 284 -8.70 10.25 -23.21
C THR A 284 -7.19 10.49 -23.35
N GLY A 285 -6.37 9.47 -23.14
CA GLY A 285 -4.92 9.60 -23.03
C GLY A 285 -4.43 10.23 -21.72
N GLU A 286 -5.32 10.77 -20.90
CA GLU A 286 -4.99 11.34 -19.59
C GLU A 286 -4.98 10.24 -18.50
N GLN A 287 -4.10 10.39 -17.51
CA GLN A 287 -4.05 9.48 -16.36
C GLN A 287 -4.99 9.93 -15.25
N SER A 288 -5.59 8.97 -14.54
CA SER A 288 -6.37 9.27 -13.34
C SER A 288 -5.49 9.96 -12.29
N VAL A 289 -5.92 11.11 -11.78
CA VAL A 289 -5.11 11.96 -10.89
C VAL A 289 -5.55 11.78 -9.43
N LYS A 290 -4.58 11.75 -8.52
CA LYS A 290 -4.81 11.84 -7.07
C LYS A 290 -4.09 13.08 -6.53
N GLU A 291 -4.87 14.03 -6.01
CA GLU A 291 -4.35 15.29 -5.48
C GLU A 291 -4.77 15.46 -4.02
N ARG A 292 -4.01 16.24 -3.26
CA ARG A 292 -4.33 16.52 -1.86
C ARG A 292 -3.72 17.82 -1.37
N PHE A 293 -4.32 18.42 -0.35
CA PHE A 293 -3.72 19.53 0.39
C PHE A 293 -3.89 19.34 1.91
N PRO A 294 -2.95 19.84 2.72
CA PRO A 294 -3.05 19.74 4.17
C PRO A 294 -3.99 20.80 4.73
N ILE A 295 -4.83 20.43 5.70
CA ILE A 295 -5.73 21.32 6.47
C ILE A 295 -5.62 20.98 7.96
N LYS A 296 -5.74 21.97 8.85
CA LYS A 296 -5.77 21.68 10.30
C LYS A 296 -7.18 21.25 10.70
N THR A 297 -7.29 20.34 11.66
CA THR A 297 -8.57 19.76 12.10
C THR A 297 -9.62 20.81 12.41
N LYS A 298 -9.27 21.87 13.15
CA LYS A 298 -10.19 22.96 13.51
C LYS A 298 -10.80 23.74 12.34
N TYR A 299 -10.17 23.70 11.17
CA TYR A 299 -10.65 24.41 9.98
C TYR A 299 -11.48 23.51 9.05
N ILE A 300 -11.66 22.23 9.37
CA ILE A 300 -12.38 21.30 8.49
C ILE A 300 -13.87 21.63 8.43
N ASN A 301 -14.58 21.74 9.55
CA ASN A 301 -16.02 22.08 9.52
C ASN A 301 -16.28 23.43 8.83
N PRO A 302 -15.58 24.53 9.18
CA PRO A 302 -15.76 25.80 8.49
C PRO A 302 -15.43 25.72 6.99
N TYR A 303 -14.46 24.90 6.60
CA TYR A 303 -14.13 24.69 5.19
C TYR A 303 -15.24 23.94 4.43
N LEU A 304 -15.82 22.90 5.04
CA LEU A 304 -16.94 22.15 4.45
C LEU A 304 -18.20 23.02 4.33
N ALA A 305 -18.43 23.93 5.28
CA ALA A 305 -19.54 24.89 5.25
C ALA A 305 -19.32 26.05 4.25
N GLY A 306 -18.10 26.25 3.75
CA GLY A 306 -17.75 27.39 2.90
C GLY A 306 -17.38 28.68 3.65
N GLU A 307 -17.37 28.65 4.97
CA GLU A 307 -17.05 29.81 5.84
C GLU A 307 -15.54 30.10 5.92
N TYR A 308 -14.70 29.10 5.63
CA TYR A 308 -13.25 29.24 5.66
C TYR A 308 -12.61 28.97 4.31
N THR A 309 -11.86 29.97 3.81
CA THR A 309 -11.02 29.85 2.62
C THR A 309 -9.57 29.59 2.99
N MET A 310 -8.86 28.84 2.16
CA MET A 310 -7.47 28.46 2.40
C MET A 310 -6.46 29.54 1.95
N ASP A 311 -6.92 30.67 1.43
CA ASP A 311 -6.10 31.71 0.80
C ASP A 311 -5.03 32.28 1.75
N VAL A 312 -5.40 32.57 3.01
CA VAL A 312 -4.46 33.09 4.02
C VAL A 312 -3.32 32.10 4.28
N LYS A 313 -3.65 30.80 4.33
CA LYS A 313 -2.65 29.75 4.56
C LYS A 313 -1.70 29.64 3.36
N PHE A 314 -2.23 29.70 2.14
CA PHE A 314 -1.41 29.67 0.93
C PHE A 314 -0.56 30.93 0.75
N ALA A 315 -1.09 32.11 1.09
CA ALA A 315 -0.33 33.36 1.13
C ALA A 315 0.86 33.27 2.10
N LYS A 316 0.65 32.68 3.28
CA LYS A 316 1.72 32.41 4.27
C LYS A 316 2.73 31.36 3.81
N LEU A 317 2.31 30.37 3.01
CA LEU A 317 3.22 29.41 2.39
C LEU A 317 4.09 30.06 1.32
N ARG A 318 3.52 30.97 0.51
CA ARG A 318 4.26 31.77 -0.48
C ARG A 318 5.29 32.67 0.19
N SER A 319 4.90 33.44 1.20
CA SER A 319 5.80 34.39 1.87
C SER A 319 6.96 33.71 2.61
N ARG A 320 6.76 32.49 3.09
CA ARG A 320 7.80 31.70 3.77
C ARG A 320 8.74 30.94 2.83
N GLY A 321 8.48 30.92 1.51
CA GLY A 321 9.31 30.23 0.53
C GLY A 321 9.46 28.72 0.76
N GLN A 322 8.54 28.07 1.49
CA GLN A 322 8.65 26.64 1.82
C GLN A 322 8.35 25.71 0.64
N LYS A 323 7.66 26.21 -0.39
CA LYS A 323 7.27 25.48 -1.60
C LYS A 323 7.40 26.39 -2.83
N SER A 324 7.55 25.77 -4.00
CA SER A 324 7.52 26.48 -5.29
C SER A 324 6.22 27.25 -5.47
N ILE A 325 6.28 28.43 -6.09
CA ILE A 325 5.12 29.29 -6.33
C ILE A 325 4.04 28.52 -7.12
N LYS A 326 4.46 27.77 -8.15
CA LYS A 326 3.57 26.93 -8.98
C LYS A 326 2.83 25.87 -8.17
N ASP A 327 3.51 25.22 -7.24
CA ASP A 327 2.89 24.20 -6.38
C ASP A 327 1.85 24.83 -5.45
N VAL A 328 2.12 26.04 -4.96
CA VAL A 328 1.17 26.74 -4.09
C VAL A 328 -0.07 27.19 -4.87
N GLU A 329 0.09 27.64 -6.11
CA GLU A 329 -1.03 27.96 -7.01
C GLU A 329 -1.87 26.72 -7.33
N LEU A 330 -1.24 25.59 -7.65
CA LEU A 330 -1.95 24.33 -7.90
C LEU A 330 -2.72 23.86 -6.66
N MET A 331 -2.12 23.92 -5.47
CA MET A 331 -2.81 23.58 -4.22
C MET A 331 -3.98 24.51 -3.92
N GLN A 332 -3.85 25.81 -4.21
CA GLN A 332 -4.92 26.78 -4.03
C GLN A 332 -6.08 26.50 -4.99
N LYS A 333 -5.77 26.26 -6.27
CA LYS A 333 -6.77 25.87 -7.27
C LYS A 333 -7.53 24.60 -6.85
N LEU A 334 -6.80 23.58 -6.42
CA LEU A 334 -7.38 22.34 -5.89
C LEU A 334 -8.31 22.61 -4.69
N ALA A 335 -7.86 23.41 -3.71
CA ALA A 335 -8.66 23.71 -2.54
C ALA A 335 -9.96 24.45 -2.90
N ASN A 336 -9.93 25.35 -3.88
CA ASN A 336 -11.12 26.08 -4.32
C ASN A 336 -12.08 25.17 -5.10
N GLU A 337 -11.56 24.33 -6.00
CA GLU A 337 -12.38 23.37 -6.77
C GLU A 337 -13.05 22.33 -5.87
N VAL A 338 -12.32 21.80 -4.89
CA VAL A 338 -12.88 20.85 -3.91
C VAL A 338 -13.99 21.51 -3.11
N GLN A 339 -13.77 22.72 -2.58
CA GLN A 339 -14.79 23.41 -1.79
C GLN A 339 -16.03 23.72 -2.63
N THR A 340 -15.83 24.16 -3.87
CA THR A 340 -16.93 24.41 -4.84
C THR A 340 -17.73 23.14 -5.10
N SER A 341 -17.06 21.98 -5.24
CA SER A 341 -17.72 20.69 -5.42
C SER A 341 -18.52 20.27 -4.19
N ILE A 342 -17.93 20.39 -2.99
CA ILE A 342 -18.58 20.01 -1.73
C ILE A 342 -19.81 20.88 -1.46
N VAL A 343 -19.66 22.21 -1.53
CA VAL A 343 -20.75 23.15 -1.25
C VAL A 343 -21.80 23.10 -2.36
N GLY A 344 -21.37 23.11 -3.62
CA GLY A 344 -22.26 23.13 -4.78
C GLY A 344 -23.12 21.86 -4.90
N LYS A 345 -22.56 20.70 -4.57
CA LYS A 345 -23.27 19.42 -4.58
C LYS A 345 -23.83 19.01 -3.21
N LYS A 346 -23.72 19.88 -2.21
CA LYS A 346 -24.17 19.64 -0.83
C LYS A 346 -23.63 18.33 -0.23
N MET A 347 -22.36 18.01 -0.48
CA MET A 347 -21.75 16.78 0.00
C MET A 347 -21.59 16.76 1.52
N ARG A 348 -21.83 15.60 2.13
CA ARG A 348 -21.71 15.35 3.57
C ARG A 348 -20.84 14.12 3.84
N PRO A 349 -20.29 13.97 5.06
CA PRO A 349 -19.65 12.72 5.48
C PRO A 349 -20.60 11.53 5.27
N THR A 350 -20.14 10.48 4.59
CA THR A 350 -20.96 9.28 4.31
C THR A 350 -20.37 8.04 4.95
N ILE A 351 -19.14 7.67 4.57
CA ILE A 351 -18.48 6.45 5.05
C ILE A 351 -17.07 6.78 5.54
N ARG A 352 -16.70 6.31 6.74
CA ARG A 352 -15.32 6.21 7.22
C ARG A 352 -14.75 4.85 6.84
N ALA A 353 -13.57 4.85 6.21
CA ALA A 353 -12.74 3.66 6.06
C ALA A 353 -11.55 3.73 7.02
N PHE A 354 -11.50 2.80 7.96
CA PHE A 354 -10.39 2.57 8.88
C PHE A 354 -9.62 1.31 8.48
N TYR A 355 -8.30 1.33 8.56
CA TYR A 355 -7.44 0.16 8.39
C TYR A 355 -6.04 0.46 8.91
N ARG A 356 -5.25 -0.59 9.19
CA ARG A 356 -3.80 -0.48 9.45
C ARG A 356 -3.02 -0.81 8.20
N ARG A 357 -1.99 -0.03 7.88
CA ARG A 357 -1.19 -0.20 6.66
C ARG A 357 0.25 -0.53 6.95
N THR A 358 0.73 -1.62 6.37
CA THR A 358 2.16 -1.90 6.18
C THR A 358 2.53 -1.59 4.73
N ALA A 359 3.50 -0.70 4.52
CA ALA A 359 4.00 -0.36 3.18
C ALA A 359 5.38 -0.99 2.98
N PHE A 360 5.62 -1.55 1.80
CA PHE A 360 6.88 -2.18 1.42
C PHE A 360 7.43 -1.49 0.18
N GLN A 361 8.62 -0.89 0.30
CA GLN A 361 9.25 -0.16 -0.78
C GLN A 361 10.75 0.00 -0.53
N LEU A 362 11.55 -0.17 -1.58
CA LEU A 362 12.95 0.24 -1.62
C LEU A 362 13.05 1.77 -1.81
N SER A 363 13.86 2.45 -1.01
CA SER A 363 13.96 3.93 -1.04
C SER A 363 14.35 4.49 -2.42
N ASN A 364 15.16 3.75 -3.17
CA ASN A 364 15.75 4.19 -4.44
C ASN A 364 15.15 3.49 -5.67
N ASP A 365 14.12 2.64 -5.50
CA ASP A 365 13.51 1.87 -6.60
C ASP A 365 11.99 2.01 -6.57
N ALA A 366 11.41 2.42 -7.72
CA ALA A 366 9.98 2.58 -7.87
C ALA A 366 9.32 1.46 -8.70
N ARG A 367 10.07 0.47 -9.19
CA ARG A 367 9.57 -0.63 -10.02
C ARG A 367 8.46 -1.41 -9.34
N VAL A 368 8.60 -1.65 -8.04
CA VAL A 368 7.61 -2.36 -7.23
C VAL A 368 7.36 -1.59 -5.94
N ARG A 369 6.09 -1.32 -5.64
CA ARG A 369 5.64 -0.82 -4.34
C ARG A 369 4.44 -1.61 -3.90
N ILE A 370 4.48 -2.13 -2.68
CA ILE A 370 3.39 -2.94 -2.15
C ILE A 370 2.85 -2.26 -0.89
N SER A 371 1.53 -2.31 -0.70
CA SER A 371 0.93 -1.98 0.58
C SER A 371 -0.10 -3.03 0.97
N LEU A 372 -0.07 -3.44 2.23
CA LEU A 372 -1.01 -4.37 2.82
C LEU A 372 -1.85 -3.64 3.85
N ASP A 373 -3.17 -3.63 3.63
CA ASP A 373 -4.16 -3.04 4.54
C ASP A 373 -4.84 -4.16 5.34
N THR A 374 -4.65 -4.17 6.66
CA THR A 374 -5.27 -5.11 7.61
C THR A 374 -6.34 -4.40 8.45
N GLU A 375 -7.17 -5.17 9.15
CA GLU A 375 -8.21 -4.65 10.07
C GLU A 375 -9.13 -3.63 9.40
N LEU A 376 -9.51 -3.89 8.15
CA LEU A 376 -10.35 -2.99 7.38
C LEU A 376 -11.77 -2.96 7.97
N ALA A 377 -12.17 -1.78 8.44
CA ALA A 377 -13.53 -1.50 8.90
C ALA A 377 -14.10 -0.32 8.11
N LEU A 378 -15.35 -0.47 7.68
CA LEU A 378 -16.13 0.54 6.99
C LEU A 378 -17.26 0.94 7.94
N ILE A 379 -17.44 2.24 8.16
CA ILE A 379 -18.27 2.77 9.24
C ILE A 379 -19.14 3.88 8.70
N ARG A 380 -20.42 3.89 9.06
CA ARG A 380 -21.36 4.96 8.73
C ARG A 380 -21.00 6.26 9.45
N GLU A 381 -20.92 7.32 8.66
CA GLU A 381 -20.75 8.72 9.09
C GLU A 381 -21.95 9.59 8.70
N ASP A 382 -22.84 9.06 7.85
CA ASP A 382 -24.07 9.70 7.45
C ASP A 382 -25.06 9.84 8.62
N ASP A 383 -26.00 10.78 8.48
CA ASP A 383 -27.05 11.01 9.47
C ASP A 383 -28.41 10.40 9.07
N TYR A 384 -28.44 9.41 8.16
CA TYR A 384 -29.70 8.77 7.77
C TYR A 384 -30.23 7.90 8.91
N GLY A 385 -31.46 8.20 9.35
CA GLY A 385 -32.17 7.49 10.43
C GLY A 385 -31.66 7.82 11.84
N ARG A 386 -30.34 8.02 12.02
CA ARG A 386 -29.70 8.40 13.28
C ARG A 386 -28.64 9.45 13.03
N VAL A 387 -28.58 10.47 13.90
CA VAL A 387 -27.49 11.45 13.90
C VAL A 387 -26.21 10.78 14.40
N ARG A 388 -25.17 10.75 13.56
CA ARG A 388 -23.84 10.17 13.86
C ARG A 388 -22.79 11.27 13.93
N ALA A 389 -22.48 11.89 12.80
CA ALA A 389 -21.52 12.98 12.72
C ALA A 389 -22.19 14.33 13.01
N GLY A 390 -23.48 14.47 12.73
CA GLY A 390 -24.25 15.69 12.93
C GLY A 390 -23.62 16.86 12.16
N SER A 391 -23.32 17.96 12.86
CA SER A 391 -22.66 19.12 12.26
C SER A 391 -21.13 18.99 12.13
N ASN A 392 -20.56 17.86 12.54
CA ASN A 392 -19.12 17.62 12.50
C ASN A 392 -18.74 16.80 11.26
N TRP A 393 -17.51 16.96 10.79
CA TRP A 393 -16.99 16.21 9.63
C TRP A 393 -16.74 14.73 9.91
N LYS A 394 -16.88 14.29 11.17
CA LYS A 394 -16.71 12.91 11.63
C LYS A 394 -17.45 12.67 12.96
N ARG A 395 -17.84 11.42 13.22
CA ARG A 395 -18.29 10.98 14.55
C ARG A 395 -17.18 11.00 15.61
N ASN A 396 -17.55 11.23 16.86
CA ASN A 396 -16.63 11.44 18.00
C ASN A 396 -16.64 10.32 19.05
N ASP A 397 -17.55 9.37 18.92
CA ASP A 397 -17.71 8.19 19.78
C ASP A 397 -16.71 7.06 19.49
N ILE A 398 -15.98 7.16 18.38
CA ILE A 398 -14.94 6.20 17.98
C ILE A 398 -13.61 6.88 17.62
N GLY A 399 -12.52 6.19 17.94
CA GLY A 399 -11.15 6.58 17.62
C GLY A 399 -10.51 5.65 16.60
N ILE A 400 -9.42 5.01 17.01
CA ILE A 400 -8.65 3.99 16.26
C ILE A 400 -8.77 2.60 16.91
N ASP A 401 -9.76 2.44 17.78
CA ASP A 401 -10.01 1.30 18.64
C ASP A 401 -10.79 0.20 17.89
N TRP A 402 -10.15 -0.36 16.87
CA TRP A 402 -10.66 -1.56 16.20
C TRP A 402 -10.86 -2.70 17.22
N PRO A 403 -11.97 -3.46 17.15
CA PRO A 403 -12.96 -3.56 16.08
C PRO A 403 -14.22 -2.71 16.30
N PHE A 404 -14.16 -1.62 17.08
CA PHE A 404 -15.28 -0.70 17.32
C PHE A 404 -16.52 -1.39 17.89
N LYS A 405 -16.36 -2.11 19.01
CA LYS A 405 -17.44 -2.92 19.61
C LYS A 405 -18.59 -2.09 20.18
N GLN A 406 -18.35 -0.82 20.48
CA GLN A 406 -19.36 0.13 20.94
C GLN A 406 -20.35 0.54 19.85
N LEU A 407 -20.02 0.26 18.57
CA LEU A 407 -20.90 0.61 17.46
C LEU A 407 -21.99 -0.43 17.27
N PRO A 408 -23.22 0.00 16.92
CA PRO A 408 -24.27 -0.88 16.41
C PRO A 408 -23.79 -1.70 15.21
N ALA A 409 -24.29 -2.93 15.06
CA ALA A 409 -23.90 -3.78 13.92
C ALA A 409 -24.28 -3.17 12.55
N GLU A 410 -25.38 -2.41 12.49
CA GLU A 410 -25.84 -1.66 11.31
C GLU A 410 -24.90 -0.51 10.87
N ASP A 411 -24.00 -0.08 11.77
CA ASP A 411 -23.13 1.08 11.55
C ASP A 411 -21.73 0.70 11.08
N VAL A 412 -21.35 -0.58 11.19
CA VAL A 412 -19.97 -1.02 10.96
C VAL A 412 -19.91 -2.35 10.22
N GLU A 413 -19.26 -2.32 9.06
CA GLU A 413 -18.89 -3.49 8.29
C GLU A 413 -17.42 -3.83 8.54
N ARG A 414 -17.16 -5.00 9.11
CA ARG A 414 -15.82 -5.50 9.41
C ARG A 414 -15.39 -6.41 8.28
N PHE A 415 -14.60 -5.87 7.37
CA PHE A 415 -14.24 -6.58 6.16
C PHE A 415 -13.42 -7.85 6.51
N PRO A 416 -13.80 -9.04 6.02
CA PRO A 416 -13.24 -10.31 6.48
C PRO A 416 -11.80 -10.56 6.01
N TYR A 417 -11.33 -9.81 5.01
CA TYR A 417 -10.04 -10.02 4.37
C TYR A 417 -9.09 -8.83 4.56
N ALA A 418 -7.79 -9.06 4.40
CA ALA A 418 -6.84 -7.97 4.19
C ALA A 418 -6.76 -7.60 2.70
N VAL A 419 -6.38 -6.36 2.40
CA VAL A 419 -6.29 -5.86 1.02
C VAL A 419 -4.83 -5.57 0.67
N LEU A 420 -4.28 -6.36 -0.24
CA LEU A 420 -2.96 -6.14 -0.85
C LEU A 420 -3.10 -5.26 -2.08
N GLU A 421 -2.29 -4.21 -2.19
CA GLU A 421 -2.19 -3.35 -3.36
C GLU A 421 -0.75 -3.42 -3.88
N VAL A 422 -0.58 -3.94 -5.10
CA VAL A 422 0.71 -4.03 -5.79
C VAL A 422 0.74 -2.97 -6.89
N LYS A 423 1.76 -2.11 -6.84
CA LYS A 423 2.01 -1.07 -7.83
C LYS A 423 3.29 -1.39 -8.57
N LEU A 424 3.14 -1.57 -9.87
CA LEU A 424 4.25 -1.86 -10.77
C LEU A 424 4.52 -0.63 -11.64
N GLN A 425 5.80 -0.34 -11.82
CA GLN A 425 6.30 0.66 -12.74
C GLN A 425 7.38 -0.01 -13.60
N THR A 426 6.96 -0.66 -14.68
CA THR A 426 7.86 -1.37 -15.60
C THR A 426 8.12 -0.54 -16.85
N HIS A 427 9.36 -0.57 -17.35
CA HIS A 427 9.66 -0.03 -18.67
C HIS A 427 8.96 -0.86 -19.76
N HIS A 428 8.67 -0.24 -20.90
CA HIS A 428 8.10 -0.96 -22.03
C HIS A 428 9.02 -2.13 -22.44
N GLY A 429 8.44 -3.34 -22.50
CA GLY A 429 9.17 -4.57 -22.84
C GLY A 429 9.85 -5.27 -21.67
N GLN A 430 9.83 -4.69 -20.45
CA GLN A 430 10.36 -5.34 -19.26
C GLN A 430 9.24 -6.04 -18.48
N GLU A 431 9.47 -7.30 -18.14
CA GLU A 431 8.57 -8.08 -17.29
C GLU A 431 8.68 -7.67 -15.82
N PRO A 432 7.59 -7.79 -15.04
CA PRO A 432 7.66 -7.61 -13.59
C PRO A 432 8.57 -8.69 -12.95
N PRO A 433 9.14 -8.43 -11.77
CA PRO A 433 9.98 -9.43 -11.08
C PRO A 433 9.26 -10.77 -10.89
N ALA A 434 9.96 -11.88 -11.12
CA ALA A 434 9.38 -13.23 -11.09
C ALA A 434 8.64 -13.53 -9.76
N TRP A 435 9.22 -13.15 -8.62
CA TRP A 435 8.61 -13.34 -7.30
C TRP A 435 7.25 -12.64 -7.13
N ILE A 436 7.00 -11.55 -7.87
CA ILE A 436 5.69 -10.87 -7.88
C ILE A 436 4.68 -11.70 -8.67
N VAL A 437 5.10 -12.23 -9.82
CA VAL A 437 4.25 -13.09 -10.66
C VAL A 437 3.88 -14.35 -9.87
N GLU A 438 4.84 -14.95 -9.17
CA GLU A 438 4.60 -16.09 -8.28
C GLU A 438 3.67 -15.74 -7.12
N LEU A 439 3.88 -14.60 -6.43
CA LEU A 439 2.99 -14.13 -5.35
C LEU A 439 1.56 -13.96 -5.83
N ILE A 440 1.35 -13.33 -6.99
CA ILE A 440 0.02 -13.03 -7.56
C ILE A 440 -0.71 -14.33 -7.96
N ASN A 441 0.02 -15.34 -8.40
CA ASN A 441 -0.54 -16.63 -8.83
C ASN A 441 -0.61 -17.67 -7.70
N SER A 442 -0.05 -17.37 -6.53
CA SER A 442 -0.02 -18.28 -5.38
C SER A 442 -1.38 -18.41 -4.69
N HIS A 443 -1.52 -19.45 -3.86
CA HIS A 443 -2.65 -19.69 -2.97
C HIS A 443 -2.85 -18.61 -1.88
N LEU A 444 -1.87 -17.71 -1.69
CA LEU A 444 -1.89 -16.71 -0.62
C LEU A 444 -2.85 -15.55 -0.90
N VAL A 445 -3.17 -15.29 -2.17
CA VAL A 445 -3.92 -14.12 -2.61
C VAL A 445 -5.09 -14.48 -3.54
N GLU A 446 -6.14 -13.66 -3.49
CA GLU A 446 -7.28 -13.72 -4.39
C GLU A 446 -7.41 -12.42 -5.19
N SER A 447 -7.52 -12.50 -6.51
CA SER A 447 -7.54 -11.32 -7.37
C SER A 447 -8.90 -10.61 -7.30
N CYS A 448 -8.92 -9.39 -6.78
CA CYS A 448 -10.11 -8.53 -6.80
C CYS A 448 -9.77 -7.19 -7.47
N PRO A 449 -9.67 -7.17 -8.82
CA PRO A 449 -9.28 -5.98 -9.54
C PRO A 449 -10.27 -4.85 -9.27
N ARG A 450 -9.76 -3.61 -9.18
CA ARG A 450 -10.57 -2.38 -9.04
C ARG A 450 -11.35 -2.26 -7.72
N PHE A 451 -11.15 -3.16 -6.75
CA PHE A 451 -11.76 -3.07 -5.42
C PHE A 451 -11.65 -1.66 -4.83
N SER A 452 -12.73 -1.14 -4.27
CA SER A 452 -12.76 0.19 -3.65
C SER A 452 -13.41 0.11 -2.27
N LYS A 453 -12.65 0.50 -1.24
CA LYS A 453 -13.13 0.61 0.15
C LYS A 453 -14.38 1.49 0.24
N TYR A 454 -14.41 2.58 -0.54
CA TYR A 454 -15.56 3.49 -0.58
C TYR A 454 -16.81 2.82 -1.15
N ILE A 455 -16.68 2.23 -2.33
CA ILE A 455 -17.80 1.58 -3.03
C ILE A 455 -18.31 0.42 -2.20
N HIS A 456 -17.43 -0.41 -1.63
CA HIS A 456 -17.85 -1.51 -0.78
C HIS A 456 -18.59 -1.02 0.48
N GLY A 457 -18.12 0.06 1.10
CA GLY A 457 -18.74 0.59 2.32
C GLY A 457 -20.13 1.13 2.09
N VAL A 458 -20.33 1.89 1.00
CA VAL A 458 -21.66 2.35 0.60
C VAL A 458 -22.53 1.16 0.19
N ALA A 459 -21.99 0.22 -0.59
CA ALA A 459 -22.75 -0.93 -1.08
C ALA A 459 -23.27 -1.85 0.03
N THR A 460 -22.52 -2.02 1.10
CA THR A 460 -22.89 -2.91 2.20
C THR A 460 -23.73 -2.19 3.27
N LEU A 461 -23.40 -0.95 3.63
CA LEU A 461 -24.03 -0.25 4.76
C LEU A 461 -25.21 0.65 4.38
N LEU A 462 -25.32 1.01 3.09
CA LEU A 462 -26.33 1.91 2.54
C LEU A 462 -26.99 1.28 1.30
N GLU A 463 -27.20 -0.04 1.35
CA GLU A 463 -27.80 -0.82 0.26
C GLU A 463 -29.17 -0.28 -0.17
N ASP A 464 -29.97 0.22 0.78
CA ASP A 464 -31.29 0.80 0.53
C ASP A 464 -31.27 2.12 -0.26
N LYS A 465 -30.10 2.77 -0.39
CA LYS A 465 -29.94 4.05 -1.08
C LYS A 465 -29.39 3.95 -2.49
N ILE A 466 -28.94 2.77 -2.90
CA ILE A 466 -28.23 2.58 -4.16
C ILE A 466 -28.96 1.60 -5.08
N GLN A 467 -28.71 1.72 -6.38
CA GLN A 467 -29.36 0.89 -7.40
C GLN A 467 -28.41 -0.14 -8.03
N ILE A 468 -27.11 0.14 -8.03
CA ILE A 468 -26.10 -0.66 -8.72
C ILE A 468 -25.10 -1.16 -7.70
N LEU A 469 -24.85 -2.47 -7.69
CA LEU A 469 -23.91 -3.12 -6.79
C LEU A 469 -22.59 -3.46 -7.50
N PRO A 470 -21.45 -3.48 -6.78
CA PRO A 470 -20.18 -3.87 -7.37
C PRO A 470 -20.11 -5.38 -7.65
N PHE A 471 -19.40 -5.76 -8.71
CA PHE A 471 -19.31 -7.15 -9.17
C PHE A 471 -18.73 -8.15 -8.15
N TRP A 472 -17.94 -7.67 -7.18
CA TRP A 472 -17.31 -8.52 -6.16
C TRP A 472 -18.22 -8.81 -4.97
N LEU A 473 -19.37 -8.12 -4.84
CA LEU A 473 -20.27 -8.33 -3.70
C LEU A 473 -20.78 -9.79 -3.62
N PRO A 474 -21.18 -10.44 -4.73
CA PRO A 474 -21.56 -11.86 -4.71
C PRO A 474 -20.41 -12.82 -4.36
N GLN A 475 -19.15 -12.37 -4.45
CA GLN A 475 -17.98 -13.18 -4.09
C GLN A 475 -17.69 -13.14 -2.58
N MET A 476 -18.36 -12.26 -1.82
CA MET A 476 -18.13 -12.12 -0.37
C MET A 476 -18.49 -13.39 0.41
N ASP A 477 -19.46 -14.17 -0.07
CA ASP A 477 -19.90 -15.43 0.55
C ASP A 477 -19.00 -16.63 0.20
N GLN A 478 -18.02 -16.45 -0.70
CA GLN A 478 -17.13 -17.51 -1.13
C GLN A 478 -15.89 -17.59 -0.25
N GLU A 479 -15.48 -18.82 0.06
CA GLU A 479 -14.25 -19.10 0.77
C GLU A 479 -13.05 -18.89 -0.16
N ILE A 480 -12.18 -17.93 0.17
CA ILE A 480 -11.01 -17.58 -0.68
C ILE A 480 -9.76 -18.43 -0.40
N ARG A 481 -9.76 -19.27 0.64
CA ARG A 481 -8.61 -20.13 0.94
C ARG A 481 -8.45 -21.20 -0.13
N LYS A 482 -7.26 -21.23 -0.73
CA LYS A 482 -6.84 -22.22 -1.72
C LYS A 482 -5.85 -23.20 -1.09
N ALA A 483 -5.86 -24.45 -1.56
CA ALA A 483 -4.78 -25.37 -1.24
C ALA A 483 -3.46 -24.84 -1.83
N PRO A 484 -2.29 -25.12 -1.19
CA PRO A 484 -1.00 -24.76 -1.75
C PRO A 484 -0.86 -25.32 -3.17
N ASN A 485 -0.79 -24.42 -4.15
CA ASN A 485 -0.70 -24.73 -5.58
C ASN A 485 0.70 -24.53 -6.14
N THR A 486 1.58 -23.90 -5.37
CA THR A 486 2.95 -23.52 -5.72
C THR A 486 3.85 -23.74 -4.51
N ASP A 487 5.13 -23.98 -4.73
CA ASP A 487 6.17 -23.98 -3.67
C ASP A 487 6.45 -22.57 -3.12
N PHE A 488 5.81 -21.54 -3.69
CA PHE A 488 5.88 -20.17 -3.23
C PHE A 488 5.19 -19.97 -1.87
N GLY A 489 5.93 -19.44 -0.91
CA GLY A 489 5.53 -19.33 0.50
C GLY A 489 6.53 -20.02 1.42
N PHE A 490 6.12 -20.40 2.63
CA PHE A 490 6.93 -21.20 3.56
C PHE A 490 6.63 -22.72 3.47
N THR A 491 5.68 -23.13 2.63
CA THR A 491 5.25 -24.52 2.44
C THR A 491 6.33 -25.45 1.88
N SER A 492 7.36 -24.89 1.23
CA SER A 492 8.54 -25.61 0.70
C SER A 492 9.77 -25.55 1.61
N PHE A 493 9.80 -24.64 2.60
CA PHE A 493 10.99 -24.35 3.41
C PHE A 493 10.96 -24.95 4.81
N LEU A 494 9.83 -25.50 5.24
CA LEU A 494 9.82 -26.53 6.28
C LEU A 494 9.82 -27.88 5.58
N PRO A 495 10.98 -28.56 5.45
CA PRO A 495 10.99 -29.98 5.18
C PRO A 495 9.93 -30.68 6.02
N ARG A 496 8.93 -31.23 5.32
CA ARG A 496 7.90 -32.12 5.90
C ARG A 496 8.52 -33.33 6.61
N ALA A 497 9.81 -33.55 6.37
CA ALA A 497 10.71 -34.33 7.19
C ALA A 497 12.05 -33.58 7.28
N TRP A 498 12.28 -32.78 8.32
CA TRP A 498 13.64 -32.60 8.80
C TRP A 498 14.01 -33.89 9.53
N PRO A 499 15.12 -34.57 9.20
CA PRO A 499 15.62 -35.64 10.04
C PRO A 499 16.15 -34.99 11.31
N VAL A 500 15.30 -34.83 12.33
CA VAL A 500 15.76 -34.53 13.68
C VAL A 500 16.20 -35.85 14.32
N GLY A 501 17.22 -36.47 13.73
CA GLY A 501 18.22 -37.11 14.55
C GLY A 501 19.07 -35.99 15.11
N THR A 502 19.32 -35.98 16.41
CA THR A 502 20.54 -35.37 16.94
C THR A 502 21.67 -35.66 15.96
N PRO A 503 22.41 -34.66 15.43
CA PRO A 503 23.64 -34.95 14.73
C PRO A 503 24.49 -35.77 15.70
N GLN A 504 24.74 -37.03 15.35
CA GLN A 504 25.86 -37.75 15.90
C GLN A 504 27.06 -36.82 15.74
N ILE A 505 27.71 -36.56 16.86
CA ILE A 505 28.83 -35.64 17.03
C ILE A 505 29.86 -35.91 15.93
N GLY A 506 29.87 -35.04 14.92
CA GLY A 506 30.85 -35.03 13.83
C GLY A 506 31.69 -33.77 13.95
N LEU A 507 32.81 -33.89 14.67
CA LEU A 507 33.97 -32.99 14.71
C LEU A 507 33.70 -31.51 15.07
N ARG A 508 33.66 -31.25 16.39
CA ARG A 508 34.19 -29.98 16.92
C ARG A 508 35.63 -29.79 16.42
N PRO A 509 36.07 -28.57 16.06
CA PRO A 509 37.49 -28.28 16.07
C PRO A 509 38.03 -28.58 17.47
N ALA A 510 39.15 -29.31 17.52
CA ALA A 510 39.73 -29.78 18.77
C ALA A 510 39.99 -28.60 19.72
N ILE A 511 39.42 -28.69 20.93
CA ILE A 511 39.82 -27.86 22.06
C ILE A 511 41.30 -28.20 22.31
N PRO A 512 42.23 -27.24 22.42
CA PRO A 512 43.60 -27.55 22.78
C PRO A 512 43.61 -28.23 24.14
N THR A 513 44.10 -29.46 24.17
CA THR A 513 44.28 -30.27 25.38
C THR A 513 45.13 -29.51 26.40
N ARG A 514 44.77 -29.60 27.69
CA ARG A 514 45.63 -29.17 28.80
C ARG A 514 47.04 -29.78 28.64
N PRO A 515 48.12 -29.04 28.97
CA PRO A 515 49.46 -29.58 28.93
C PRO A 515 49.59 -30.80 29.87
N LYS A 516 50.16 -31.89 29.35
CA LYS A 516 50.50 -33.09 30.13
C LYS A 516 51.63 -32.77 31.10
N MET A 517 51.46 -33.17 32.36
CA MET A 517 52.55 -33.22 33.34
C MET A 517 53.35 -34.50 33.10
N ILE A 518 54.66 -34.38 32.97
CA ILE A 518 55.59 -35.52 32.85
C ILE A 518 56.51 -35.48 34.06
N GLU A 519 56.66 -36.63 34.71
CA GLU A 519 57.53 -36.85 35.86
C GLU A 519 58.96 -37.10 35.35
N GLY A 520 59.91 -36.25 35.77
CA GLY A 520 61.33 -36.44 35.51
C GLY A 520 61.97 -37.33 36.57
N SER A 521 63.09 -37.97 36.25
CA SER A 521 63.81 -38.97 37.06
C SER A 521 64.29 -38.52 38.44
N ASP A 522 64.11 -37.25 38.79
CA ASP A 522 64.66 -36.65 40.00
C ASP A 522 63.55 -36.14 40.95
N GLY A 523 62.29 -36.54 40.70
CA GLY A 523 61.16 -36.30 41.62
C GLY A 523 60.61 -34.86 41.64
N GLN A 524 60.97 -33.99 40.69
CA GLN A 524 60.38 -32.65 40.54
C GLN A 524 59.56 -32.50 39.24
N MET A 525 58.33 -32.01 39.39
CA MET A 525 57.39 -31.74 38.27
C MET A 525 57.71 -30.40 37.59
N THR A 526 57.83 -30.39 36.26
CA THR A 526 57.97 -29.16 35.46
C THR A 526 56.93 -29.09 34.32
N VAL A 527 56.39 -27.89 34.08
CA VAL A 527 55.42 -27.60 33.00
C VAL A 527 56.15 -26.93 31.83
N VAL A 528 56.14 -27.55 30.66
CA VAL A 528 56.71 -26.94 29.45
C VAL A 528 55.73 -25.90 28.89
N GLY A 529 56.16 -24.65 28.79
CA GLY A 529 55.42 -23.56 28.13
C GLY A 529 54.76 -22.52 29.05
N ALA A 530 55.23 -22.35 30.29
CA ALA A 530 54.78 -21.25 31.14
C ALA A 530 55.48 -19.92 30.78
N LYS A 531 54.76 -19.01 30.13
CA LYS A 531 55.09 -17.57 30.22
C LYS A 531 54.85 -17.12 31.66
N SER A 532 55.75 -16.29 32.20
CA SER A 532 55.75 -15.88 33.60
C SER A 532 54.47 -15.13 33.99
N LEU A 533 54.03 -15.38 35.23
CA LEU A 533 52.89 -14.76 35.94
C LEU A 533 53.02 -13.24 36.19
N SER A 534 53.90 -12.55 35.44
CA SER A 534 54.09 -11.10 35.48
C SER A 534 53.40 -10.35 34.33
N GLU A 535 52.68 -11.05 33.43
CA GLU A 535 52.01 -10.43 32.27
C GLU A 535 50.48 -10.31 32.43
N PHE A 536 49.92 -10.72 33.57
CA PHE A 536 48.47 -10.68 33.89
C PHE A 536 48.11 -9.76 35.07
N GLU A 537 48.89 -8.70 35.32
CA GLU A 537 48.41 -7.58 36.14
C GLU A 537 47.66 -6.54 35.27
N PRO A 538 46.50 -6.03 35.74
CA PRO A 538 45.75 -5.03 35.00
C PRO A 538 46.58 -3.74 34.87
N LYS A 539 46.87 -3.33 33.64
CA LYS A 539 47.48 -2.01 33.36
C LYS A 539 46.55 -0.92 33.89
N LYS A 540 47.00 -0.19 34.92
CA LYS A 540 46.33 1.03 35.41
C LYS A 540 46.08 1.98 34.24
N PRO A 541 44.91 2.64 34.17
CA PRO A 541 44.62 3.60 33.11
C PRO A 541 45.68 4.71 33.14
N LYS A 542 46.23 5.08 31.97
CA LYS A 542 47.09 6.26 31.83
C LYS A 542 46.25 7.50 32.13
N THR A 543 46.23 7.92 33.39
CA THR A 543 45.80 9.26 33.76
C THR A 543 46.79 10.24 33.15
N MET A 544 46.32 11.06 32.22
CA MET A 544 47.13 12.14 31.68
C MET A 544 47.46 13.12 32.81
N ASP A 545 48.74 13.45 32.98
CA ASP A 545 49.17 14.29 34.09
C ASP A 545 48.42 15.63 34.10
N LYS A 546 48.06 16.10 35.29
CA LYS A 546 47.21 17.28 35.46
C LYS A 546 47.86 18.54 34.87
N ALA A 547 49.20 18.61 34.90
CA ALA A 547 50.01 19.64 34.26
C ALA A 547 49.89 19.61 32.72
N THR A 548 49.93 18.42 32.13
CA THR A 548 49.81 18.20 30.68
C THR A 548 48.39 18.47 30.17
N TYR A 549 47.36 18.18 30.97
CA TYR A 549 45.97 18.55 30.66
C TYR A 549 45.75 20.07 30.72
N GLN A 550 46.34 20.74 31.71
CA GLN A 550 46.27 22.19 31.83
C GLN A 550 47.03 22.92 30.71
N GLN A 551 48.20 22.42 30.28
CA GLN A 551 48.91 22.94 29.11
C GLN A 551 48.09 22.81 27.81
N LYS A 552 47.48 21.64 27.56
CA LYS A 552 46.62 21.43 26.38
C LYS A 552 45.35 22.29 26.40
N MET A 553 44.79 22.56 27.57
CA MET A 553 43.65 23.47 27.71
C MET A 553 44.06 24.95 27.58
N ALA A 554 45.26 25.33 28.03
CA ALA A 554 45.81 26.67 27.85
C ALA A 554 46.12 26.96 26.37
N GLU A 555 46.69 25.99 25.64
CA GLU A 555 46.96 26.08 24.20
C GLU A 555 45.67 26.18 23.37
N LYS A 556 44.64 25.44 23.77
CA LYS A 556 43.30 25.49 23.14
C LYS A 556 42.58 26.83 23.39
N ASN A 557 42.86 27.49 24.51
CA ASN A 557 42.31 28.82 24.82
C ASN A 557 43.12 29.97 24.20
N ALA A 558 44.42 29.77 23.93
CA ALA A 558 45.25 30.72 23.20
C ALA A 558 44.83 30.85 21.71
N ASN A 559 44.40 29.75 21.10
CA ASN A 559 43.93 29.73 19.70
C ASN A 559 42.52 30.28 19.46
N ARG A 560 41.87 30.87 20.47
CA ARG A 560 40.51 31.46 20.36
C ARG A 560 40.46 33.00 20.46
N ARG A 561 41.60 33.69 20.34
CA ARG A 561 41.64 35.16 20.36
C ARG A 561 42.01 35.74 18.99
N ILE A 562 41.04 36.37 18.34
CA ILE A 562 41.21 37.46 17.37
C ILE A 562 40.76 38.75 18.09
N PRO A 563 41.44 39.90 17.91
CA PRO A 563 41.38 41.04 18.84
C PRO A 563 40.21 42.02 18.57
N GLY A 564 39.64 42.58 19.63
CA GLY A 564 38.71 43.71 19.56
C GLY A 564 38.02 44.05 20.90
N SER A 565 38.38 45.23 21.44
CA SER A 565 37.71 46.08 22.46
C SER A 565 37.49 45.57 23.90
N GLU A 566 38.44 45.94 24.76
CA GLU A 566 38.34 46.71 26.03
C GLU A 566 37.27 46.42 27.12
N GLN A 567 37.80 46.08 28.32
CA GLN A 567 37.55 46.64 29.68
C GLN A 567 36.13 46.55 30.30
N THR A 568 35.88 46.22 31.58
CA THR A 568 36.62 46.35 32.85
C THR A 568 36.12 45.31 33.90
N ASN A 569 36.98 45.06 34.90
CA ASN A 569 36.87 44.15 36.05
C ASN A 569 35.80 44.53 37.10
N PHE A 570 35.36 43.59 37.97
CA PHE A 570 35.81 43.52 39.39
C PHE A 570 35.08 42.49 40.31
N TYR A 571 35.91 41.88 41.19
CA TYR A 571 35.73 41.21 42.51
C TYR A 571 34.99 39.86 42.72
N ASN A 572 35.79 38.77 42.77
CA ASN A 572 36.17 37.91 43.92
C ASN A 572 35.18 37.55 45.07
N GLN A 573 34.91 36.22 45.19
CA GLN A 573 35.21 35.30 46.33
C GLN A 573 34.59 35.53 47.76
N PRO A 574 34.61 34.55 48.71
CA PRO A 574 33.96 33.22 48.67
C PRO A 574 33.38 32.72 50.05
N MET A 575 32.78 31.52 50.06
CA MET A 575 32.69 30.52 51.17
C MET A 575 31.99 30.82 52.52
N GLY A 576 31.17 29.86 52.99
CA GLY A 576 30.76 29.75 54.40
C GLY A 576 29.64 28.72 54.69
N MET A 577 30.04 27.56 55.23
CA MET A 577 29.22 26.48 55.80
C MET A 577 28.48 26.90 57.09
N GLY A 578 27.32 26.29 57.43
CA GLY A 578 26.82 26.31 58.82
C GLY A 578 25.34 25.98 59.09
N SER A 579 25.06 24.68 59.28
CA SER A 579 24.16 24.03 60.25
C SER A 579 23.07 24.79 61.07
N SER A 580 21.82 24.35 60.86
CA SER A 580 20.80 23.82 61.82
C SER A 580 20.07 24.65 62.90
N LYS A 581 18.76 24.30 63.00
CA LYS A 581 17.85 24.10 64.17
C LYS A 581 16.95 25.25 64.71
N THR A 582 15.62 24.99 64.63
CA THR A 582 14.49 25.14 65.63
C THR A 582 14.30 26.47 66.39
N SER A 583 13.13 27.01 66.76
CA SER A 583 11.70 26.64 66.74
C SER A 583 10.88 27.75 67.45
N VAL A 584 9.60 27.97 67.04
CA VAL A 584 8.41 28.39 67.87
C VAL A 584 8.40 29.88 68.34
N THR A 585 7.34 30.72 68.26
CA THR A 585 5.89 30.57 68.54
C THR A 585 5.02 31.71 67.94
N ALA A 586 3.82 31.33 67.47
CA ALA A 586 2.48 31.96 67.53
C ALA A 586 2.21 33.47 67.32
N HIS A 587 1.38 33.80 66.32
CA HIS A 587 -0.02 34.29 66.46
C HIS A 587 -0.75 34.28 65.09
N HIS A 588 -1.94 33.67 65.04
CA HIS A 588 -2.96 33.63 63.95
C HIS A 588 -3.99 34.77 64.17
N PRO A 589 -5.07 35.00 63.37
CA PRO A 589 -5.49 34.43 62.06
C PRO A 589 -5.90 35.54 61.03
N LEU A 590 -6.03 35.31 59.72
CA LEU A 590 -7.19 34.70 59.07
C LEU A 590 -6.93 34.54 57.55
N ILE A 591 -7.06 33.28 57.14
CA ILE A 591 -7.72 32.75 55.93
C ILE A 591 -7.01 32.84 54.57
N ASP A 592 -6.63 31.62 54.16
CA ASP A 592 -6.44 31.02 52.83
C ASP A 592 -5.31 31.50 51.93
N ASN A 593 -4.13 30.93 52.21
CA ASN A 593 -3.49 29.89 51.38
C ASN A 593 -4.05 29.79 49.95
N GLY A 594 -3.36 30.21 48.91
CA GLY A 594 -2.05 29.69 48.51
C GLY A 594 -2.29 28.83 47.26
N SER A 595 -1.92 29.22 46.04
CA SER A 595 -0.55 29.54 45.57
C SER A 595 0.38 28.35 45.88
N THR A 596 1.27 27.87 45.02
CA THR A 596 2.14 28.56 44.06
C THR A 596 2.91 27.42 43.33
N VAL A 597 3.01 27.45 42.00
CA VAL A 597 4.26 27.83 41.27
C VAL A 597 5.32 26.73 41.39
N SER A 598 5.45 25.87 40.38
CA SER A 598 6.22 26.07 39.15
C SER A 598 7.72 26.25 39.38
N GLN A 599 8.50 25.34 38.80
CA GLN A 599 9.77 25.71 38.20
C GLN A 599 9.88 25.10 36.82
N GLN A 600 9.91 26.00 35.84
CA GLN A 600 10.29 25.76 34.46
C GLN A 600 11.68 25.13 34.41
N GLY A 601 11.71 23.84 34.13
CA GLY A 601 12.84 23.19 33.47
C GLY A 601 12.75 23.45 31.97
N LEU A 602 13.80 24.05 31.41
CA LEU A 602 14.03 24.35 30.01
C LEU A 602 13.69 23.16 29.10
N MET A 603 12.49 23.14 28.52
CA MET A 603 12.15 22.19 27.46
C MET A 603 12.64 22.74 26.12
N ALA A 604 13.50 21.94 25.49
CA ALA A 604 13.99 22.15 24.14
C ALA A 604 12.82 22.38 23.16
N PRO A 605 12.99 23.24 22.14
CA PRO A 605 11.93 23.55 21.18
C PRO A 605 11.47 22.28 20.47
N PRO A 606 10.16 22.09 20.21
CA PRO A 606 9.69 20.95 19.44
C PRO A 606 10.32 20.98 18.04
N ALA A 607 11.09 19.93 17.76
CA ALA A 607 11.75 19.72 16.49
C ALA A 607 10.71 19.74 15.37
N ARG A 608 10.92 20.68 14.45
CA ARG A 608 10.20 20.79 13.18
C ARG A 608 10.25 19.44 12.45
N PRO A 609 9.12 18.88 11.97
CA PRO A 609 9.17 17.88 10.91
C PRO A 609 9.52 18.63 9.62
N TRP A 610 10.80 18.68 9.29
CA TRP A 610 11.24 19.20 8.00
C TRP A 610 11.01 18.13 6.94
N ILE A 611 9.99 18.41 6.12
CA ILE A 611 9.90 18.16 4.68
C ILE A 611 10.32 16.75 4.26
N ASP A 612 9.32 15.91 4.02
CA ASP A 612 9.48 14.85 3.04
C ASP A 612 9.01 15.30 1.66
N ARG A 613 10.00 15.24 0.79
CA ARG A 613 9.99 15.38 -0.65
C ARG A 613 9.17 14.23 -1.24
N ILE A 614 7.85 14.26 -1.07
CA ILE A 614 6.89 13.39 -1.77
C ILE A 614 5.79 14.28 -2.34
N ASN A 615 6.18 15.13 -3.28
CA ASN A 615 5.30 15.56 -4.36
C ASN A 615 5.41 14.50 -5.45
N ASN A 616 4.36 13.69 -5.63
CA ASN A 616 4.06 13.13 -6.95
C ASN A 616 3.55 14.30 -7.82
N ASN A 617 4.46 15.14 -8.28
CA ASN A 617 4.30 15.99 -9.44
C ASN A 617 5.70 16.50 -9.82
N ARG A 618 6.32 15.83 -10.78
CA ARG A 618 7.37 16.43 -11.59
C ARG A 618 7.10 16.05 -13.03
N ASP A 619 6.23 16.87 -13.61
CA ASP A 619 6.15 17.36 -14.98
C ASP A 619 6.78 16.51 -16.08
N SER A 620 5.91 15.98 -16.93
CA SER A 620 6.07 15.99 -18.37
C SER A 620 6.15 17.44 -18.88
N ARG A 621 7.31 17.84 -19.41
CA ARG A 621 7.46 18.94 -20.38
C ARG A 621 7.96 18.38 -21.69
N ALA A 622 7.19 18.60 -22.76
CA ALA A 622 7.72 19.10 -24.02
C ALA A 622 6.54 19.53 -24.91
N SER A 623 6.46 20.82 -25.23
CA SER A 623 6.38 21.28 -26.61
C SER A 623 6.46 22.81 -26.69
N LEU A 624 7.15 23.26 -27.73
CA LEU A 624 7.36 24.62 -28.24
C LEU A 624 8.39 25.44 -27.44
N GLY A 625 9.58 25.74 -27.97
CA GLY A 625 9.88 26.11 -29.35
C GLY A 625 9.96 27.62 -29.41
N SER A 626 11.18 28.15 -29.25
CA SER A 626 11.56 29.45 -29.78
C SER A 626 13.07 29.55 -29.75
N ASP A 627 13.60 29.64 -30.95
CA ASP A 627 14.92 30.08 -31.36
C ASP A 627 15.49 31.21 -30.51
N SER A 628 16.80 31.15 -30.27
CA SER A 628 17.72 32.23 -30.69
C SER A 628 19.10 31.95 -30.12
N PHE A 629 20.06 31.57 -30.97
CA PHE A 629 21.47 31.98 -30.86
C PHE A 629 22.19 31.61 -32.17
N MET A 630 22.23 32.55 -33.11
CA MET A 630 23.41 32.72 -33.97
C MET A 630 23.73 34.21 -34.05
N SER A 631 24.93 34.52 -33.56
CA SER A 631 25.69 35.74 -33.78
C SER A 631 26.28 35.72 -35.19
N ASN A 632 26.02 36.75 -36.01
CA ASN A 632 27.05 37.45 -36.78
C ASN A 632 26.48 38.59 -37.65
N ALA A 633 27.37 39.54 -37.96
CA ALA A 633 27.34 40.56 -39.02
C ALA A 633 26.66 41.92 -38.74
N GLY A 634 27.44 42.85 -38.19
CA GLY A 634 28.09 43.94 -38.94
C GLY A 634 27.28 44.84 -39.91
N ALA A 635 27.04 46.08 -39.46
CA ALA A 635 27.17 47.36 -40.19
C ALA A 635 26.07 47.75 -41.25
N PRO A 636 26.01 49.02 -41.72
CA PRO A 636 25.43 50.17 -40.99
C PRO A 636 24.49 51.05 -41.87
N GLU A 637 24.09 52.20 -41.30
CA GLU A 637 23.76 53.50 -41.95
C GLU A 637 22.31 54.03 -42.09
N LYS A 638 22.22 55.32 -41.69
CA LYS A 638 21.47 56.47 -42.25
C LYS A 638 20.05 56.83 -41.74
N ASN A 639 20.05 57.90 -40.94
CA ASN A 639 19.40 59.21 -41.17
C ASN A 639 18.07 59.27 -41.92
N ASN A 640 17.04 59.82 -41.26
CA ASN A 640 16.40 61.12 -41.57
C ASN A 640 15.13 61.25 -40.69
N GLN A 641 15.01 62.25 -39.83
CA GLN A 641 14.60 63.65 -40.07
C GLN A 641 13.08 63.84 -40.27
N GLU A 642 12.60 64.87 -39.53
CA GLU A 642 11.40 65.70 -39.76
C GLU A 642 10.04 65.17 -39.28
N ASN A 643 9.51 65.79 -38.21
CA ASN A 643 8.74 67.05 -38.17
C ASN A 643 7.31 66.87 -38.74
N ASN A 644 6.30 66.95 -37.88
CA ASN A 644 5.54 68.20 -37.79
C ASN A 644 4.50 68.22 -36.66
N ASN A 645 4.46 69.40 -36.05
CA ASN A 645 3.60 69.86 -34.98
C ASN A 645 2.13 69.97 -35.43
N SER A 646 1.19 69.84 -34.48
CA SER A 646 0.36 70.97 -34.06
C SER A 646 -0.53 70.53 -32.89
N ASP A 647 -0.33 71.04 -31.67
CA ASP A 647 -0.63 72.37 -31.13
C ASP A 647 -2.05 72.51 -30.55
N LEU A 648 -2.07 73.08 -29.34
CA LEU A 648 -3.14 73.85 -28.69
C LEU A 648 -3.91 73.24 -27.49
N LEU A 649 -3.32 73.50 -26.31
CA LEU A 649 -3.87 74.28 -25.19
C LEU A 649 -5.12 73.79 -24.40
N ARG A 650 -4.80 73.31 -23.18
CA ARG A 650 -5.04 74.00 -21.89
C ARG A 650 -6.44 74.60 -21.62
N LYS A 651 -7.23 73.96 -20.74
CA LYS A 651 -7.56 74.46 -19.37
C LYS A 651 -8.48 73.50 -18.58
N LYS A 652 -8.24 73.52 -17.27
CA LYS A 652 -8.87 72.77 -16.18
C LYS A 652 -10.36 73.09 -16.00
N SER A 653 -11.18 72.13 -15.55
CA SER A 653 -11.82 72.17 -14.21
C SER A 653 -12.87 71.05 -13.95
N THR A 654 -12.98 70.68 -12.67
CA THR A 654 -14.13 70.09 -11.95
C THR A 654 -14.61 68.63 -12.19
N ILE A 655 -14.08 67.72 -11.36
CA ILE A 655 -14.75 66.82 -10.40
C ILE A 655 -16.23 66.43 -10.68
N LYS A 656 -16.52 65.14 -10.98
CA LYS A 656 -17.29 64.21 -10.12
C LYS A 656 -17.54 62.82 -10.75
N ARG A 657 -17.27 61.81 -9.90
CA ARG A 657 -17.89 60.48 -9.74
C ARG A 657 -17.81 59.43 -10.87
N LYS A 658 -16.94 58.44 -10.60
CA LYS A 658 -16.84 57.11 -11.21
C LYS A 658 -18.14 56.29 -11.09
N ARG A 659 -18.63 55.77 -12.22
CA ARG A 659 -19.31 54.47 -12.34
C ARG A 659 -18.71 53.77 -13.56
N PHE A 660 -17.77 52.86 -13.35
CA PHE A 660 -17.25 52.01 -14.41
C PHE A 660 -18.06 50.71 -14.43
N GLY A 661 -18.94 50.59 -15.43
CA GLY A 661 -19.54 49.32 -15.83
C GLY A 661 -18.48 48.45 -16.51
N PHE A 662 -18.29 47.25 -16.01
CA PHE A 662 -17.43 46.23 -16.61
C PHE A 662 -18.10 45.70 -17.88
N ARG A 663 -17.49 46.00 -19.04
CA ARG A 663 -17.83 45.41 -20.33
C ARG A 663 -17.06 44.10 -20.48
N GLU A 664 -17.81 43.02 -20.44
CA GLU A 664 -17.38 41.62 -20.56
C GLU A 664 -16.63 41.39 -21.89
N LYS A 665 -15.38 40.92 -21.83
CA LYS A 665 -14.62 40.47 -23.01
C LYS A 665 -14.89 38.99 -23.23
N ARG A 666 -15.53 38.66 -24.36
CA ARG A 666 -15.72 37.28 -24.86
C ARG A 666 -14.38 36.54 -24.91
N ALA A 667 -14.32 35.38 -24.28
CA ALA A 667 -13.18 34.47 -24.31
C ALA A 667 -13.04 33.85 -25.71
N VAL A 668 -11.82 33.90 -26.25
CA VAL A 668 -11.43 33.21 -27.48
C VAL A 668 -11.20 31.74 -27.14
N THR A 669 -11.93 30.84 -27.78
CA THR A 669 -11.74 29.38 -27.66
C THR A 669 -10.42 28.95 -28.31
N PRO A 670 -9.55 28.16 -27.64
CA PRO A 670 -8.32 27.67 -28.25
C PRO A 670 -8.62 26.59 -29.30
N LYS A 671 -7.99 26.72 -30.48
CA LYS A 671 -8.00 25.72 -31.55
C LYS A 671 -7.36 24.42 -31.04
N ARG A 672 -8.07 23.30 -31.19
CA ARG A 672 -7.56 21.93 -30.96
C ARG A 672 -6.47 21.61 -31.98
N THR A 673 -5.24 21.39 -31.52
CA THR A 673 -4.22 20.66 -32.27
C THR A 673 -4.39 19.17 -31.96
N SER A 674 -4.66 18.36 -32.98
CA SER A 674 -4.83 16.91 -32.86
C SER A 674 -3.47 16.22 -32.95
N ASP A 675 -2.90 15.84 -31.81
CA ASP A 675 -1.78 14.91 -31.80
C ASP A 675 -2.24 13.50 -32.25
N PRO A 676 -1.41 12.73 -32.96
CA PRO A 676 -1.81 11.44 -33.52
C PRO A 676 -2.16 10.44 -32.40
N VAL A 677 -3.39 9.92 -32.45
CA VAL A 677 -3.93 8.94 -31.51
C VAL A 677 -3.12 7.65 -31.61
N ARG A 678 -2.51 7.23 -30.49
CA ARG A 678 -1.76 5.97 -30.40
C ARG A 678 -2.75 4.81 -30.35
N MET A 679 -2.92 4.12 -31.47
CA MET A 679 -3.87 3.01 -31.61
C MET A 679 -3.28 1.70 -31.07
N GLU A 680 -4.10 0.91 -30.39
CA GLU A 680 -3.70 -0.39 -29.87
C GLU A 680 -3.46 -1.40 -31.02
N PRO A 681 -2.34 -2.14 -31.05
CA PRO A 681 -2.06 -3.16 -32.06
C PRO A 681 -3.17 -4.22 -32.20
N LYS A 682 -3.92 -4.45 -31.11
CA LYS A 682 -5.04 -5.40 -31.07
C LYS A 682 -6.16 -5.07 -32.06
N VAL A 683 -6.41 -3.80 -32.34
CA VAL A 683 -7.45 -3.39 -33.30
C VAL A 683 -7.02 -3.71 -34.74
N PHE A 684 -5.71 -3.56 -35.03
CA PHE A 684 -5.14 -3.95 -36.30
C PHE A 684 -5.23 -5.47 -36.51
N PHE A 685 -4.81 -6.25 -35.51
CA PHE A 685 -4.92 -7.72 -35.56
C PHE A 685 -6.37 -8.22 -35.64
N ALA A 686 -7.33 -7.49 -35.05
CA ALA A 686 -8.75 -7.81 -35.19
C ALA A 686 -9.25 -7.57 -36.63
N ASN A 687 -8.85 -6.47 -37.27
CA ASN A 687 -9.20 -6.18 -38.67
C ASN A 687 -8.57 -7.22 -39.62
N GLU A 688 -7.30 -7.56 -39.40
CA GLU A 688 -6.58 -8.60 -40.14
C GLU A 688 -7.26 -9.97 -39.99
N ARG A 689 -7.64 -10.37 -38.77
CA ARG A 689 -8.40 -11.62 -38.55
C ARG A 689 -9.72 -11.64 -39.30
N THR A 690 -10.46 -10.53 -39.32
CA THR A 690 -11.71 -10.47 -40.08
C THR A 690 -11.48 -10.58 -41.60
N PHE A 691 -10.40 -9.99 -42.11
CA PHE A 691 -10.03 -10.11 -43.52
C PHE A 691 -9.61 -11.53 -43.88
N LEU A 692 -8.79 -12.18 -43.04
CA LEU A 692 -8.39 -13.57 -43.23
C LEU A 692 -9.58 -14.53 -43.21
N ASN A 693 -10.58 -14.30 -42.36
CA ASN A 693 -11.81 -15.10 -42.34
C ASN A 693 -12.61 -14.95 -43.65
N TRP A 694 -12.73 -13.73 -44.19
CA TRP A 694 -13.37 -13.50 -45.49
C TRP A 694 -12.60 -14.16 -46.64
N LEU A 695 -11.27 -14.10 -46.60
CA LEU A 695 -10.41 -14.71 -47.61
C LEU A 695 -10.46 -16.25 -47.56
N GLN A 696 -10.48 -16.83 -46.36
CA GLN A 696 -10.69 -18.27 -46.19
C GLN A 696 -12.02 -18.71 -46.81
N PHE A 697 -13.08 -17.92 -46.62
CA PHE A 697 -14.38 -18.21 -47.22
C PHE A 697 -14.36 -18.11 -48.76
N THR A 698 -13.72 -17.09 -49.35
CA THR A 698 -13.64 -16.97 -50.82
C THR A 698 -12.80 -18.07 -51.44
N VAL A 699 -11.76 -18.56 -50.76
CA VAL A 699 -10.97 -19.71 -51.19
C VAL A 699 -11.81 -21.00 -51.20
N LEU A 700 -12.62 -21.23 -50.16
CA LEU A 700 -13.54 -22.37 -50.11
C LEU A 700 -14.63 -22.28 -51.20
N LEU A 701 -15.23 -21.11 -51.38
CA LEU A 701 -16.24 -20.92 -52.43
C LEU A 701 -15.61 -21.04 -53.83
N GLY A 702 -14.38 -20.56 -54.01
CA GLY A 702 -13.61 -20.66 -55.23
C GLY A 702 -13.22 -22.08 -55.59
N SER A 703 -12.84 -22.91 -54.61
CA SER A 703 -12.51 -24.32 -54.86
C SER A 703 -13.75 -25.12 -55.28
N ILE A 704 -14.91 -24.88 -54.66
CA ILE A 704 -16.20 -25.46 -55.07
C ILE A 704 -16.54 -25.02 -56.50
N SER A 705 -16.38 -23.73 -56.80
CA SER A 705 -16.65 -23.16 -58.12
C SER A 705 -15.77 -23.78 -59.21
N LEU A 706 -14.46 -23.92 -58.94
CA LEU A 706 -13.50 -24.53 -59.86
C LEU A 706 -13.79 -26.02 -60.06
N THR A 707 -14.20 -26.72 -59.01
CA THR A 707 -14.63 -28.13 -59.09
C THR A 707 -15.84 -28.28 -60.00
N LEU A 708 -16.84 -27.40 -59.88
CA LEU A 708 -18.03 -27.41 -60.74
C LEU A 708 -17.71 -27.09 -62.21
N LEU A 709 -16.72 -26.24 -62.47
CA LEU A 709 -16.27 -25.93 -63.83
C LEU A 709 -15.50 -27.11 -64.46
N ASN A 710 -14.62 -27.76 -63.69
CA ASN A 710 -13.79 -28.85 -64.19
C ASN A 710 -14.57 -30.17 -64.36
N PHE A 711 -15.45 -30.51 -63.42
CA PHE A 711 -16.19 -31.77 -63.41
C PHE A 711 -17.66 -31.65 -63.82
N GLY A 712 -18.12 -30.44 -64.17
CA GLY A 712 -19.48 -30.20 -64.67
C GLY A 712 -19.65 -30.74 -66.09
N ASN A 713 -20.34 -31.87 -66.24
CA ASN A 713 -20.60 -32.53 -67.53
C ASN A 713 -21.75 -31.88 -68.34
N VAL A 714 -22.56 -31.02 -67.72
CA VAL A 714 -23.75 -30.40 -68.35
C VAL A 714 -23.58 -28.89 -68.42
N GLY A 715 -24.07 -28.26 -69.50
CA GLY A 715 -24.04 -26.81 -69.70
C GLY A 715 -24.56 -26.04 -68.48
N SER A 716 -25.66 -26.49 -67.88
CA SER A 716 -26.25 -25.93 -66.65
C SER A 716 -25.29 -25.89 -65.47
N THR A 717 -24.52 -26.97 -65.26
CA THR A 717 -23.57 -27.09 -64.15
C THR A 717 -22.38 -26.17 -64.36
N ARG A 718 -21.86 -26.07 -65.60
CA ARG A 718 -20.81 -25.12 -65.95
C ARG A 718 -21.26 -23.68 -65.79
N THR A 719 -22.49 -23.33 -66.19
CA THR A 719 -23.05 -22.00 -65.98
C THR A 719 -23.14 -21.64 -64.49
N SER A 720 -23.55 -22.58 -63.63
CA SER A 720 -23.57 -22.35 -62.18
C SER A 720 -22.17 -22.17 -61.60
N GLY A 721 -21.16 -22.90 -62.11
CA GLY A 721 -19.76 -22.68 -61.77
C GLY A 721 -19.26 -21.30 -62.20
N MET A 722 -19.65 -20.80 -63.38
CA MET A 722 -19.29 -19.45 -63.83
C MET A 722 -19.93 -18.36 -62.95
N VAL A 723 -21.20 -18.52 -62.58
CA VAL A 723 -21.90 -17.58 -61.68
C VAL A 723 -21.27 -17.57 -60.29
N LEU A 724 -20.93 -18.74 -59.75
CA LEU A 724 -20.23 -18.84 -58.47
C LEU A 724 -18.83 -18.21 -58.54
N THR A 725 -18.09 -18.35 -59.65
CA THR A 725 -16.80 -17.66 -59.80
C THR A 725 -16.93 -16.14 -59.84
N ALA A 726 -18.03 -15.61 -60.39
CA ALA A 726 -18.26 -14.16 -60.35
C ALA A 726 -18.55 -13.69 -58.92
N ILE A 727 -19.34 -14.46 -58.16
CA ILE A 727 -19.67 -14.17 -56.76
C ILE A 727 -18.42 -14.26 -55.87
N THR A 728 -17.52 -15.24 -56.09
CA THR A 728 -16.26 -15.35 -55.34
C THR A 728 -15.36 -14.13 -55.54
N LEU A 729 -15.23 -13.66 -56.79
CA LEU A 729 -14.44 -12.48 -57.13
C LEU A 729 -15.03 -11.20 -56.51
N LEU A 730 -16.36 -11.03 -56.57
CA LEU A 730 -17.03 -9.90 -55.94
C LEU A 730 -16.87 -9.90 -54.42
N ALA A 731 -16.99 -11.07 -53.78
CA ALA A 731 -16.78 -11.22 -52.33
C ALA A 731 -15.32 -10.93 -51.93
N MET A 732 -14.35 -11.29 -52.77
CA MET A 732 -12.94 -11.00 -52.56
C MET A 732 -12.64 -9.50 -52.65
N ILE A 733 -13.19 -8.83 -53.67
CA ILE A 733 -13.07 -7.37 -53.83
C ILE A 733 -13.74 -6.65 -52.66
N TYR A 734 -14.91 -7.12 -52.22
CA TYR A 734 -15.62 -6.57 -51.07
C TYR A 734 -14.79 -6.69 -49.78
N ALA A 735 -14.21 -7.86 -49.51
CA ALA A 735 -13.35 -8.08 -48.34
C ALA A 735 -12.16 -7.13 -48.31
N LEU A 736 -11.51 -6.90 -49.46
CA LEU A 736 -10.42 -5.95 -49.61
C LEU A 736 -10.89 -4.50 -49.40
N GLY A 737 -12.02 -4.12 -49.99
CA GLY A 737 -12.63 -2.80 -49.82
C GLY A 737 -12.98 -2.49 -48.36
N VAL A 738 -13.63 -3.43 -47.67
CA VAL A 738 -13.95 -3.28 -46.23
C VAL A 738 -12.68 -3.20 -45.39
N PHE A 739 -11.65 -4.00 -45.69
CA PHE A 739 -10.37 -3.93 -44.98
C PHE A 739 -9.73 -2.54 -45.11
N HIS A 740 -9.67 -1.97 -46.31
CA HIS A 740 -9.12 -0.63 -46.53
C HIS A 740 -9.99 0.48 -45.95
N ILE A 741 -11.31 0.40 -46.05
CA ILE A 741 -12.23 1.37 -45.43
C ILE A 741 -12.08 1.33 -43.91
N ARG A 742 -12.00 0.14 -43.31
CA ARG A 742 -11.75 -0.01 -41.86
C ARG A 742 -10.37 0.50 -41.48
N LEU A 743 -9.34 0.19 -42.26
CA LEU A 743 -7.99 0.68 -42.01
C LEU A 743 -7.92 2.21 -42.08
N SER A 744 -8.56 2.82 -43.09
CA SER A 744 -8.68 4.28 -43.21
C SER A 744 -9.48 4.91 -42.08
N ASN A 745 -10.56 4.26 -41.61
CA ASN A 745 -11.35 4.71 -40.47
C ASN A 745 -10.63 4.54 -39.13
N ILE A 746 -9.76 3.53 -39.01
CA ILE A 746 -8.86 3.34 -37.85
C ILE A 746 -7.84 4.48 -37.85
N LEU A 747 -7.23 4.78 -39.01
CA LEU A 747 -6.23 5.83 -39.17
C LEU A 747 -6.79 7.26 -39.06
N SER A 748 -8.09 7.47 -39.30
CA SER A 748 -8.74 8.79 -39.23
C SER A 748 -9.54 8.97 -37.93
N THR A 749 -9.51 10.17 -37.36
CA THR A 749 -9.90 10.55 -35.99
C THR A 749 -11.40 10.39 -35.62
N LYS A 750 -12.18 9.57 -36.32
CA LYS A 750 -13.64 9.37 -36.11
C LYS A 750 -13.94 8.04 -35.43
N ALA A 751 -13.46 7.89 -34.19
CA ALA A 751 -13.63 6.69 -33.36
C ALA A 751 -15.02 6.59 -32.70
N ASN A 752 -16.12 6.70 -33.47
CA ASN A 752 -17.47 6.54 -32.91
C ASN A 752 -18.45 5.77 -33.81
N ARG A 753 -17.96 4.84 -34.63
CA ARG A 753 -18.82 3.92 -35.39
C ARG A 753 -18.66 2.48 -34.91
N GLN A 754 -19.78 1.81 -34.66
CA GLN A 754 -19.85 0.38 -34.41
C GLN A 754 -19.18 -0.38 -35.57
N PHE A 755 -18.19 -1.23 -35.27
CA PHE A 755 -17.38 -1.95 -36.27
C PHE A 755 -18.04 -3.25 -36.78
N HIS A 756 -19.35 -3.44 -36.57
CA HIS A 756 -20.06 -4.63 -37.01
C HIS A 756 -20.51 -4.47 -38.47
N ASP A 757 -20.07 -5.39 -39.34
CA ASP A 757 -20.59 -5.47 -40.71
C ASP A 757 -21.90 -6.27 -40.70
N ARG A 758 -23.03 -5.56 -40.71
CA ARG A 758 -24.38 -6.17 -40.76
C ARG A 758 -24.83 -6.48 -42.18
N ILE A 759 -24.19 -5.88 -43.18
CA ILE A 759 -24.69 -5.86 -44.57
C ILE A 759 -23.94 -6.88 -45.44
N GLY A 760 -22.63 -7.04 -45.25
CA GLY A 760 -21.81 -7.96 -46.05
C GLY A 760 -22.31 -9.40 -46.02
N PRO A 761 -22.47 -10.04 -44.85
CA PRO A 761 -22.92 -11.42 -44.77
C PRO A 761 -24.35 -11.63 -45.30
N THR A 762 -25.26 -10.68 -45.08
CA THR A 762 -26.65 -10.79 -45.52
C THR A 762 -26.76 -10.72 -47.04
N VAL A 763 -26.04 -9.80 -47.68
CA VAL A 763 -25.98 -9.69 -49.14
C VAL A 763 -25.36 -10.94 -49.77
N LEU A 764 -24.28 -11.48 -49.18
CA LEU A 764 -23.64 -12.71 -49.65
C LEU A 764 -24.60 -13.91 -49.60
N CYS A 765 -25.35 -14.06 -48.51
CA CYS A 765 -26.35 -15.14 -48.39
C CYS A 765 -27.43 -15.04 -49.47
N VAL A 766 -27.90 -13.83 -49.79
CA VAL A 766 -28.90 -13.63 -50.86
C VAL A 766 -28.33 -14.03 -52.23
N PHE A 767 -27.10 -13.64 -52.55
CA PHE A 767 -26.46 -14.02 -53.82
C PHE A 767 -26.21 -15.53 -53.92
N LEU A 768 -25.77 -16.16 -52.83
CA LEU A 768 -25.58 -17.61 -52.79
C LEU A 768 -26.91 -18.35 -52.96
N PHE A 769 -27.96 -17.90 -52.27
CA PHE A 769 -29.30 -18.48 -52.42
C PHE A 769 -29.81 -18.34 -53.86
N GLY A 770 -29.60 -17.18 -54.48
CA GLY A 770 -29.90 -16.96 -55.89
C GLY A 770 -29.12 -17.89 -56.83
N ALA A 771 -27.83 -18.10 -56.59
CA ALA A 771 -27.00 -19.01 -57.38
C ALA A 771 -27.43 -20.48 -57.23
N TYR A 772 -27.78 -20.92 -56.01
CA TYR A 772 -28.33 -22.25 -55.77
C TYR A 772 -29.71 -22.42 -56.39
N PHE A 773 -30.57 -21.42 -56.30
CA PHE A 773 -31.89 -21.44 -56.93
C PHE A 773 -31.77 -21.53 -58.46
N LEU A 774 -30.84 -20.77 -59.06
CA LEU A 774 -30.59 -20.85 -60.50
C LEU A 774 -30.08 -22.24 -60.91
N ASN A 775 -29.18 -22.85 -60.12
CA ASN A 775 -28.73 -24.23 -60.37
C ASN A 775 -29.89 -25.24 -60.26
N PHE A 776 -30.76 -25.08 -59.27
CA PHE A 776 -31.94 -25.92 -59.11
C PHE A 776 -32.92 -25.75 -60.28
N TYR A 777 -33.16 -24.51 -60.70
CA TYR A 777 -34.07 -24.19 -61.79
C TYR A 777 -33.58 -24.72 -63.13
N THR A 778 -32.28 -24.60 -63.43
CA THR A 778 -31.71 -25.14 -64.67
C THR A 778 -31.76 -26.67 -64.69
N LYS A 779 -31.47 -27.34 -63.57
CA LYS A 779 -31.65 -28.80 -63.46
C LYS A 779 -33.12 -29.22 -63.59
N PHE A 780 -34.05 -28.46 -63.02
CA PHE A 780 -35.47 -28.75 -63.13
C PHE A 780 -35.99 -28.61 -64.56
N GLN A 781 -35.51 -27.60 -65.30
CA GLN A 781 -35.79 -27.43 -66.74
C GLN A 781 -35.19 -28.58 -67.58
N GLU A 782 -33.95 -29.00 -67.31
CA GLU A 782 -33.32 -30.13 -68.00
C GLU A 782 -34.09 -31.44 -67.78
N THR A 783 -34.61 -31.67 -66.57
CA THR A 783 -35.41 -32.88 -66.24
C THR A 783 -36.75 -32.90 -67.00
N LYS A 784 -37.29 -31.74 -67.37
CA LYS A 784 -38.52 -31.64 -68.19
C LYS A 784 -38.26 -31.75 -69.70
N ALA A 785 -37.03 -31.51 -70.15
CA ALA A 785 -36.65 -31.49 -71.57
C ALA A 785 -36.17 -32.85 -72.10
N THR A 786 -36.00 -33.86 -71.24
CA THR A 786 -35.82 -35.26 -71.62
C THR A 786 -37.20 -35.94 -71.74
N PRO A 787 -37.66 -36.36 -72.94
CA PRO A 787 -38.90 -37.11 -73.10
C PRO A 787 -38.83 -38.52 -72.47
#